data_AF-A0A923NTX5-F1
#
_entry.id   AF-A0A923NTX5-F1
#
_cell.length_a   1.000
_cell.length_b   1.000
_cell.length_c   1.000
_cell.angle_alpha   90.00
_cell.angle_beta   90.00
_cell.angle_gamma   90.00
#
_symmetry.space_group_name_H-M   'P 1'
#
loop_
_entity.id
_entity.type
_entity.pdbx_description
1 polymer ?
#
loop_
_entity_poly.entity_id
_entity_poly.type
_entity_poly.pdbx_seq_one_letter_code
_entity_poly.pdbx_strand_id
1 'polypeptide(L)'
;MKEKFLIAVTIAAFVMLGCSLQLPEKVSVKTDANYEFMLGKIDKSFGDRFDLGSGSSDSRKMYGYRPNGDTSTVKKMVTLKDFYDVDLDFAEFFKNTKISDSVGKMSFSQEVSIPKFDKTDELTQTVSQDAVANVIAVSGKPISSSPQTFVVVAGSVSYGSSATASISFTGSPSGVVTLTTGSVSKTGSISGSSASIDISNFTIDSSTTIKCASGSGTFSLAVAPGAVVRAASNISLELTTPVTQNINITMDPHVKESTVGTGEIRISAAAPRGWSGSISVKNVNVTGAFSANSSNGTISLNNKTFSTGSISVTANYALDNVSFSSFGDGKFTGNVKLKIDSLASVVVTAPTDIETSVDKEQDLSDEYKKIIEEVVFKKSGLKGKYTNTFPAGNNFKLKAKSNFIGLTSEETQDLYGNTTNADIAILAADVPYTQTITSGSKVDFKAGWELPNWNPVDKTYKVFNLIPEQKYKFSVELEPELNWTEVTIRANDGLSPTDNVSKINIDFPSMLAALGSDLSKKFSLKKLPVYLFCEKPSIEALNDIKLKGHIVAGVKVSDTGNFTKEPTNILGTPTQDSEMPFAKMPDIIKNDNGVVLTNFAATGASVVSDLAEQLNHTFADENEKLYVKSKVALTIPRTTITKEQMDSLSKEHRAISIKVAIEVPFDFKVKGNTPDEKAVYLNLGGLFGGSSEGDLFGRSEATDINNIQKYISIINSAKLVYKSKVAPFKSFAADGTETHVSIEVDFNSTGVDKKTFDFNGGPLVLTRSEFEALMKTYPLKPSIKVKIPVGQFMIQQDVKMEGSLMLKVESAGEIPIFGGN
;
A
#
# COMPACT_ATOMS: atom_id res chain seq x y z
N MET A 1 -22.10 -39.15 47.02
CA MET A 1 -22.18 -39.44 48.48
C MET A 1 -21.91 -40.92 48.78
N LYS A 2 -22.52 -41.87 48.05
CA LYS A 2 -22.30 -43.32 48.21
C LYS A 2 -20.83 -43.78 48.06
N GLU A 3 -20.09 -43.31 47.04
CA GLU A 3 -18.72 -43.81 46.77
C GLU A 3 -17.67 -43.42 47.83
N LYS A 4 -17.65 -42.15 48.26
CA LYS A 4 -16.73 -41.70 49.33
C LYS A 4 -17.05 -42.35 50.68
N PHE A 5 -18.33 -42.71 50.89
CA PHE A 5 -18.80 -43.42 52.09
C PHE A 5 -18.41 -44.91 52.07
N LEU A 6 -18.42 -45.54 50.89
CA LEU A 6 -18.02 -46.94 50.72
C LEU A 6 -16.52 -47.14 51.01
N ILE A 7 -15.66 -46.22 50.56
CA ILE A 7 -14.20 -46.30 50.78
C ILE A 7 -13.85 -46.19 52.28
N ALA A 8 -14.51 -45.31 53.03
CA ALA A 8 -14.29 -45.15 54.47
C ALA A 8 -14.72 -46.38 55.28
N VAL A 9 -15.83 -47.03 54.88
CA VAL A 9 -16.32 -48.26 55.51
C VAL A 9 -15.38 -49.44 55.22
N THR A 10 -14.82 -49.54 54.01
CA THR A 10 -13.86 -50.60 53.67
C THR A 10 -12.54 -50.45 54.42
N ILE A 11 -12.05 -49.22 54.62
CA ILE A 11 -10.84 -48.95 55.42
C ILE A 11 -11.09 -49.28 56.90
N ALA A 12 -12.26 -48.92 57.45
CA ALA A 12 -12.62 -49.26 58.83
C ALA A 12 -12.78 -50.78 59.04
N ALA A 13 -13.33 -51.51 58.05
CA ALA A 13 -13.46 -52.97 58.11
C ALA A 13 -12.09 -53.67 58.08
N PHE A 14 -11.14 -53.18 57.27
CA PHE A 14 -9.77 -53.72 57.24
C PHE A 14 -8.99 -53.42 58.52
N VAL A 15 -9.20 -52.26 59.14
CA VAL A 15 -8.59 -51.93 60.44
C VAL A 15 -9.18 -52.77 61.58
N MET A 16 -10.48 -53.12 61.51
CA MET A 16 -11.14 -53.96 62.52
C MET A 16 -10.90 -55.48 62.36
N LEU A 17 -10.48 -55.97 61.20
CA LEU A 17 -10.10 -57.39 61.02
C LEU A 17 -8.64 -57.69 61.45
N GLY A 18 -7.77 -56.68 61.54
CA GLY A 18 -6.37 -56.82 61.97
C GLY A 18 -6.13 -56.69 63.48
N CYS A 19 -7.12 -56.24 64.24
CA CYS A 19 -7.09 -56.18 65.70
C CYS A 19 -8.34 -56.90 66.21
N SER A 20 -8.18 -57.88 67.10
CA SER A 20 -9.23 -58.73 67.68
C SER A 20 -10.23 -57.96 68.57
N LEU A 21 -10.85 -56.92 68.03
CA LEU A 21 -11.89 -56.11 68.65
C LEU A 21 -13.25 -56.74 68.35
N GLN A 22 -14.09 -56.85 69.38
CA GLN A 22 -15.50 -57.22 69.23
C GLN A 22 -16.18 -56.27 68.24
N LEU A 23 -17.04 -56.82 67.38
CA LEU A 23 -17.92 -56.02 66.51
C LEU A 23 -18.68 -55.00 67.40
N PRO A 24 -18.52 -53.70 67.18
CA PRO A 24 -19.22 -52.70 67.98
C PRO A 24 -20.73 -52.85 67.82
N GLU A 25 -21.46 -52.88 68.94
CA GLU A 25 -22.93 -53.02 68.97
C GLU A 25 -23.64 -51.88 68.23
N LYS A 26 -22.99 -50.73 68.06
CA LYS A 26 -23.48 -49.60 67.27
C LYS A 26 -22.34 -48.83 66.63
N VAL A 27 -22.49 -48.52 65.35
CA VAL A 27 -21.59 -47.60 64.62
C VAL A 27 -22.45 -46.46 64.08
N SER A 28 -22.14 -45.21 64.43
CA SER A 28 -22.77 -44.01 63.86
C SER A 28 -21.75 -43.09 63.22
N VAL A 29 -22.18 -42.33 62.22
CA VAL A 29 -21.40 -41.25 61.61
C VAL A 29 -22.00 -39.92 62.03
N LYS A 30 -21.21 -39.09 62.71
CA LYS A 30 -21.58 -37.72 63.03
C LYS A 30 -21.38 -36.84 61.79
N THR A 31 -22.44 -36.18 61.36
CA THR A 31 -22.42 -35.26 60.22
C THR A 31 -22.59 -33.83 60.70
N ASP A 32 -21.74 -32.93 60.21
CA ASP A 32 -21.92 -31.48 60.24
C ASP A 32 -21.58 -30.98 58.83
N ALA A 33 -22.59 -30.95 57.96
CA ALA A 33 -22.41 -30.72 56.54
C ALA A 33 -23.36 -29.64 56.03
N ASN A 34 -22.81 -28.79 55.15
CA ASN A 34 -23.55 -27.77 54.42
C ASN A 34 -23.58 -28.16 52.94
N TYR A 35 -24.78 -28.35 52.39
CA TYR A 35 -25.00 -28.62 50.98
C TYR A 35 -25.63 -27.39 50.33
N GLU A 36 -25.10 -26.96 49.18
CA GLU A 36 -25.66 -25.88 48.38
C GLU A 36 -26.09 -26.45 47.02
N PHE A 37 -27.40 -26.46 46.76
CA PHE A 37 -27.97 -26.85 45.48
C PHE A 37 -28.31 -25.60 44.69
N MET A 38 -27.67 -25.42 43.54
CA MET A 38 -27.87 -24.27 42.67
C MET A 38 -29.21 -24.36 41.94
N LEU A 39 -30.12 -23.41 42.20
CA LEU A 39 -31.35 -23.24 41.42
C LEU A 39 -31.12 -22.37 40.17
N GLY A 40 -30.17 -21.44 40.25
CA GLY A 40 -29.74 -20.64 39.09
C GLY A 40 -28.64 -19.64 39.45
N LYS A 41 -27.80 -19.28 38.46
CA LYS A 41 -26.80 -18.20 38.59
C LYS A 41 -26.94 -17.13 37.48
N ILE A 42 -26.90 -15.84 37.83
CA ILE A 42 -26.72 -14.72 36.89
C ILE A 42 -25.24 -14.33 36.88
N ASP A 43 -24.57 -14.57 35.74
CA ASP A 43 -23.14 -14.31 35.57
C ASP A 43 -22.82 -13.19 34.57
N LYS A 44 -23.85 -12.62 33.92
CA LYS A 44 -23.69 -11.50 32.98
C LYS A 44 -24.30 -10.26 33.58
N SER A 45 -23.61 -9.14 33.47
CA SER A 45 -24.20 -7.86 33.86
C SER A 45 -25.39 -7.58 32.93
N PHE A 46 -26.51 -7.14 33.51
CA PHE A 46 -27.64 -6.65 32.73
C PHE A 46 -27.17 -5.50 31.82
N GLY A 47 -26.21 -4.70 32.30
CA GLY A 47 -25.34 -3.80 31.56
C GLY A 47 -25.08 -4.23 30.11
N ASP A 48 -24.39 -5.36 29.96
CA ASP A 48 -23.86 -5.89 28.70
C ASP A 48 -24.94 -6.54 27.81
N ARG A 49 -26.12 -6.90 28.36
CA ARG A 49 -27.24 -7.46 27.58
C ARG A 49 -28.12 -6.38 26.93
N PHE A 50 -28.05 -5.16 27.47
CA PHE A 50 -28.70 -3.97 26.94
C PHE A 50 -27.75 -3.11 26.11
N ASP A 51 -26.47 -3.50 26.03
CA ASP A 51 -25.54 -2.96 25.03
C ASP A 51 -25.96 -3.49 23.67
N LEU A 52 -26.65 -2.64 22.92
CA LEU A 52 -26.95 -2.86 21.52
C LEU A 52 -25.62 -2.96 20.78
N GLY A 53 -25.18 -4.20 20.52
CA GLY A 53 -23.94 -4.48 19.80
C GLY A 53 -23.92 -3.74 18.46
N SER A 54 -22.71 -3.35 18.04
CA SER A 54 -22.40 -2.68 16.77
C SER A 54 -22.59 -3.60 15.56
N GLY A 55 -23.79 -4.14 15.41
CA GLY A 55 -24.19 -5.04 14.32
C GLY A 55 -24.28 -4.31 13.00
N SER A 56 -23.14 -4.31 12.30
CA SER A 56 -22.96 -4.29 10.83
C SER A 56 -23.96 -3.46 10.00
N SER A 57 -23.51 -2.24 9.68
CA SER A 57 -23.75 -1.41 8.46
C SER A 57 -24.18 0.04 8.74
N ASP A 58 -24.62 0.37 9.95
CA ASP A 58 -25.04 1.73 10.32
C ASP A 58 -24.05 2.34 11.32
N SER A 59 -23.50 3.53 11.00
CA SER A 59 -22.41 4.22 11.70
C SER A 59 -22.74 4.73 13.12
N ARG A 60 -23.87 4.32 13.71
CA ARG A 60 -24.34 4.83 14.98
C ARG A 60 -23.67 4.16 16.17
N LYS A 61 -22.90 4.95 16.92
CA LYS A 61 -22.31 4.53 18.18
C LYS A 61 -23.26 4.93 19.31
N MET A 62 -23.70 3.94 20.10
CA MET A 62 -24.37 4.18 21.37
C MET A 62 -23.34 4.23 22.49
N TYR A 63 -23.54 5.13 23.44
CA TYR A 63 -22.65 5.30 24.58
C TYR A 63 -23.43 5.19 25.88
N GLY A 64 -22.77 4.69 26.93
CA GLY A 64 -23.26 4.91 28.29
C GLY A 64 -23.38 6.40 28.55
N TYR A 65 -24.44 6.82 29.26
CA TYR A 65 -24.74 8.23 29.46
C TYR A 65 -24.95 8.54 30.94
N ARG A 66 -24.20 9.51 31.46
CA ARG A 66 -24.30 10.01 32.84
C ARG A 66 -23.99 11.51 32.86
N PRO A 67 -24.96 12.36 32.47
CA PRO A 67 -24.69 13.77 32.32
C PRO A 67 -24.26 14.40 33.65
N ASN A 68 -23.29 15.32 33.60
CA ASN A 68 -22.81 16.00 34.80
C ASN A 68 -23.96 16.72 35.51
N GLY A 69 -24.05 16.50 36.82
CA GLY A 69 -25.17 16.97 37.66
C GLY A 69 -26.36 16.02 37.72
N ASP A 70 -26.36 14.90 36.99
CA ASP A 70 -27.41 13.88 37.09
C ASP A 70 -27.26 13.07 38.39
N THR A 71 -28.22 13.25 39.29
CA THR A 71 -28.34 12.49 40.54
C THR A 71 -29.24 11.26 40.36
N SER A 72 -29.75 11.02 39.15
CA SER A 72 -30.58 9.85 38.86
C SER A 72 -29.81 8.56 39.07
N THR A 73 -30.50 7.55 39.61
CA THR A 73 -29.98 6.19 39.69
C THR A 73 -30.38 5.36 38.47
N VAL A 74 -30.96 5.94 37.42
CA VAL A 74 -31.48 5.22 36.24
C VAL A 74 -30.38 5.04 35.20
N LYS A 75 -30.27 3.82 34.64
CA LYS A 75 -29.40 3.57 33.50
C LYS A 75 -29.88 4.38 32.31
N LYS A 76 -28.95 5.06 31.63
CA LYS A 76 -29.20 5.81 30.41
C LYS A 76 -28.14 5.51 29.37
N MET A 77 -28.54 5.58 28.11
CA MET A 77 -27.62 5.60 26.96
C MET A 77 -27.88 6.84 26.12
N VAL A 78 -26.92 7.20 25.28
CA VAL A 78 -27.07 8.26 24.30
C VAL A 78 -26.59 7.81 22.93
N THR A 79 -27.38 8.13 21.92
CA THR A 79 -27.02 7.96 20.50
C THR A 79 -26.73 9.32 19.90
N LEU A 80 -25.59 9.46 19.22
CA LEU A 80 -25.19 10.68 18.54
C LEU A 80 -25.18 10.44 17.02
N LYS A 81 -25.76 11.37 16.24
CA LYS A 81 -25.82 11.26 14.78
C LYS A 81 -25.94 12.62 14.11
N ASP A 82 -25.30 12.75 12.95
CA ASP A 82 -25.53 13.86 12.02
C ASP A 82 -26.65 13.50 11.04
N PHE A 83 -27.64 14.39 10.91
CA PHE A 83 -28.85 14.21 10.10
C PHE A 83 -28.83 15.00 8.79
N TYR A 84 -28.02 16.05 8.74
CA TYR A 84 -27.86 16.92 7.61
C TYR A 84 -26.50 17.60 7.73
N ASP A 85 -25.79 17.75 6.61
CA ASP A 85 -24.56 18.52 6.57
C ASP A 85 -24.37 19.16 5.19
N VAL A 86 -23.86 20.38 5.17
CA VAL A 86 -23.42 21.11 3.98
C VAL A 86 -22.01 21.61 4.27
N ASP A 87 -21.03 20.95 3.65
CA ASP A 87 -19.63 21.30 3.80
C ASP A 87 -19.32 22.61 3.04
N LEU A 88 -18.72 23.57 3.74
CA LEU A 88 -18.25 24.82 3.15
C LEU A 88 -16.71 24.84 2.98
N ASP A 89 -16.02 23.73 3.25
CA ASP A 89 -14.59 23.59 2.96
C ASP A 89 -14.35 23.29 1.48
N PHE A 90 -14.27 24.35 0.70
CA PHE A 90 -14.01 24.27 -0.74
C PHE A 90 -12.58 23.80 -1.08
N ALA A 91 -11.66 23.67 -0.12
CA ALA A 91 -10.32 23.16 -0.40
C ALA A 91 -10.33 21.65 -0.72
N GLU A 92 -11.15 20.86 -0.02
CA GLU A 92 -11.32 19.43 -0.29
C GLU A 92 -11.99 19.19 -1.65
N PHE A 93 -12.90 20.07 -2.05
CA PHE A 93 -13.53 20.08 -3.37
C PHE A 93 -12.51 20.14 -4.51
N PHE A 94 -11.54 21.03 -4.43
CA PHE A 94 -10.51 21.18 -5.47
C PHE A 94 -9.49 20.04 -5.46
N LYS A 95 -9.19 19.46 -4.30
CA LYS A 95 -8.28 18.30 -4.17
C LYS A 95 -8.84 17.03 -4.80
N ASN A 96 -10.16 16.83 -4.76
CA ASN A 96 -10.83 15.66 -5.33
C ASN A 96 -11.03 15.72 -6.85
N THR A 97 -10.50 16.76 -7.51
CA THR A 97 -10.45 16.78 -8.97
C THR A 97 -9.44 15.75 -9.47
N LYS A 98 -9.78 15.01 -10.53
CA LYS A 98 -8.87 14.02 -11.18
C LYS A 98 -7.70 14.69 -11.91
N ILE A 99 -7.57 16.01 -11.78
CA ILE A 99 -6.53 16.83 -12.39
C ILE A 99 -5.20 16.57 -11.69
N SER A 100 -5.18 16.49 -10.35
CA SER A 100 -3.96 16.20 -9.57
C SER A 100 -3.33 14.87 -10.00
N ASP A 101 -4.13 13.81 -10.14
CA ASP A 101 -3.66 12.50 -10.60
C ASP A 101 -3.10 12.55 -12.02
N SER A 102 -3.70 13.36 -12.90
CA SER A 102 -3.26 13.48 -14.30
C SER A 102 -1.95 14.27 -14.41
N VAL A 103 -1.85 15.40 -13.70
CA VAL A 103 -0.63 16.22 -13.64
C VAL A 103 0.51 15.44 -12.98
N GLY A 104 0.22 14.66 -11.93
CA GLY A 104 1.20 13.81 -11.26
C GLY A 104 1.87 12.82 -12.21
N LYS A 105 1.15 12.27 -13.19
CA LYS A 105 1.71 11.34 -14.21
C LYS A 105 2.65 11.99 -15.22
N MET A 106 2.67 13.31 -15.31
CA MET A 106 3.67 14.04 -16.09
C MET A 106 5.02 14.15 -15.35
N SER A 107 5.05 13.82 -14.05
CA SER A 107 6.28 13.73 -13.26
C SER A 107 7.05 12.48 -13.61
N PHE A 108 8.37 12.59 -13.80
CA PHE A 108 9.22 11.44 -14.06
C PHE A 108 10.67 11.72 -13.66
N SER A 109 11.45 10.67 -13.50
CA SER A 109 12.89 10.75 -13.26
C SER A 109 13.60 9.73 -14.13
N GLN A 110 14.56 10.19 -14.93
CA GLN A 110 15.39 9.36 -15.78
C GLN A 110 16.86 9.75 -15.62
N GLU A 111 17.71 8.74 -15.47
CA GLU A 111 19.18 8.87 -15.47
C GLU A 111 19.73 8.09 -16.66
N VAL A 112 20.71 8.67 -17.34
CA VAL A 112 21.45 8.08 -18.46
C VAL A 112 22.93 8.16 -18.15
N SER A 113 23.62 7.02 -18.23
CA SER A 113 25.07 6.96 -18.04
C SER A 113 25.79 6.90 -19.39
N ILE A 114 26.72 7.81 -19.65
CA ILE A 114 27.57 7.71 -20.85
C ILE A 114 28.81 6.88 -20.50
N PRO A 115 29.02 5.71 -21.12
CA PRO A 115 30.12 4.83 -20.76
C PRO A 115 31.47 5.36 -21.25
N LYS A 116 32.54 4.74 -20.76
CA LYS A 116 33.91 5.00 -21.23
C LYS A 116 34.12 4.43 -22.63
N PHE A 117 34.69 5.23 -23.52
CA PHE A 117 35.14 4.81 -24.86
C PHE A 117 36.64 5.00 -25.02
N ASP A 118 37.44 4.49 -24.09
CA ASP A 118 38.89 4.39 -24.21
C ASP A 118 39.24 2.90 -24.12
N LYS A 119 39.44 2.27 -25.29
CA LYS A 119 39.75 0.85 -25.42
C LYS A 119 41.01 0.70 -26.24
N THR A 120 41.90 -0.16 -25.78
CA THR A 120 43.11 -0.56 -26.51
C THR A 120 43.10 -2.07 -26.64
N ASP A 121 43.06 -2.55 -27.87
CA ASP A 121 43.11 -3.98 -28.19
C ASP A 121 44.34 -4.26 -29.07
N GLU A 122 44.81 -5.51 -29.01
CA GLU A 122 45.96 -5.96 -29.78
C GLU A 122 45.55 -6.32 -31.22
N LEU A 123 46.40 -5.95 -32.19
CA LEU A 123 46.25 -6.30 -33.59
C LEU A 123 47.57 -6.90 -34.08
N THR A 124 47.66 -8.23 -33.96
CA THR A 124 48.89 -8.99 -34.21
C THR A 124 49.04 -9.37 -35.67
N GLN A 125 50.22 -9.12 -36.23
CA GLN A 125 50.63 -9.54 -37.57
C GLN A 125 51.77 -10.57 -37.47
N THR A 126 51.75 -11.55 -38.37
CA THR A 126 52.88 -12.46 -38.59
C THR A 126 53.51 -12.15 -39.94
N VAL A 127 54.82 -11.94 -39.96
CA VAL A 127 55.63 -11.79 -41.16
C VAL A 127 56.10 -13.17 -41.60
N SER A 128 55.93 -13.50 -42.88
CA SER A 128 56.45 -14.76 -43.43
C SER A 128 57.95 -14.67 -43.68
N GLN A 129 58.70 -15.71 -43.29
CA GLN A 129 60.12 -15.84 -43.66
C GLN A 129 60.31 -15.87 -45.17
N ASP A 130 59.40 -16.51 -45.91
CA ASP A 130 59.44 -16.55 -47.37
C ASP A 130 59.24 -15.17 -47.99
N ALA A 131 58.40 -14.33 -47.37
CA ALA A 131 58.20 -12.97 -47.83
C ALA A 131 59.51 -12.16 -47.68
N VAL A 132 60.18 -12.25 -46.52
CA VAL A 132 61.46 -11.58 -46.28
C VAL A 132 62.59 -12.15 -47.14
N ALA A 133 62.64 -13.48 -47.29
CA ALA A 133 63.63 -14.17 -48.12
C ALA A 133 63.56 -13.73 -49.59
N ASN A 134 62.36 -13.40 -50.07
CA ASN A 134 62.09 -12.94 -51.44
C ASN A 134 62.13 -11.42 -51.62
N VAL A 135 62.34 -10.60 -50.57
CA VAL A 135 62.47 -9.13 -50.73
C VAL A 135 63.65 -8.77 -51.63
N ILE A 136 64.70 -9.60 -51.69
CA ILE A 136 65.85 -9.40 -52.59
C ILE A 136 65.58 -9.95 -54.01
N ALA A 137 64.32 -10.01 -54.45
CA ALA A 137 64.03 -10.34 -55.85
C ALA A 137 64.55 -9.22 -56.77
N VAL A 138 65.82 -9.32 -57.16
CA VAL A 138 66.51 -8.32 -57.98
C VAL A 138 66.37 -8.70 -59.44
N SER A 139 66.01 -7.71 -60.26
CA SER A 139 66.27 -7.75 -61.70
C SER A 139 67.46 -6.86 -62.01
N GLY A 140 68.51 -7.43 -62.59
CA GLY A 140 69.65 -6.66 -63.04
C GLY A 140 69.82 -6.75 -64.55
N LYS A 141 70.26 -5.64 -65.11
CA LYS A 141 70.72 -5.58 -66.50
C LYS A 141 72.19 -5.98 -66.58
N PRO A 142 72.61 -6.63 -67.66
CA PRO A 142 74.00 -7.04 -67.84
C PRO A 142 74.91 -5.81 -67.94
N ILE A 143 76.10 -5.90 -67.35
CA ILE A 143 77.21 -4.97 -67.61
C ILE A 143 77.97 -5.53 -68.82
N SER A 144 78.20 -4.73 -69.86
CA SER A 144 78.66 -5.16 -71.20
C SER A 144 80.10 -5.72 -71.25
N SER A 145 80.36 -6.84 -70.58
CA SER A 145 81.65 -7.56 -70.57
C SER A 145 81.43 -9.07 -70.45
N SER A 146 82.31 -9.87 -71.05
CA SER A 146 82.38 -11.32 -70.83
C SER A 146 83.56 -11.63 -69.90
N PRO A 147 83.38 -12.34 -68.77
CA PRO A 147 82.12 -12.85 -68.22
C PRO A 147 81.16 -11.74 -67.76
N GLN A 148 79.86 -12.01 -67.90
CA GLN A 148 78.78 -11.07 -67.52
C GLN A 148 78.71 -10.99 -66.00
N THR A 149 78.76 -9.77 -65.45
CA THR A 149 78.58 -9.53 -64.02
C THR A 149 77.33 -8.70 -63.79
N PHE A 150 76.46 -9.16 -62.91
CA PHE A 150 75.29 -8.42 -62.45
C PHE A 150 75.44 -8.02 -60.99
N VAL A 151 74.92 -6.86 -60.60
CA VAL A 151 75.01 -6.33 -59.22
C VAL A 151 73.62 -6.31 -58.61
N VAL A 152 73.52 -6.77 -57.35
CA VAL A 152 72.30 -6.71 -56.55
C VAL A 152 72.07 -5.27 -56.04
N VAL A 153 70.85 -4.76 -56.10
CA VAL A 153 70.52 -3.36 -55.72
C VAL A 153 69.50 -3.30 -54.56
N ALA A 154 69.54 -4.27 -53.65
CA ALA A 154 68.58 -4.41 -52.56
C ALA A 154 69.25 -4.37 -51.18
N GLY A 155 68.44 -4.47 -50.12
CA GLY A 155 68.92 -4.72 -48.75
C GLY A 155 69.67 -6.05 -48.62
N SER A 156 70.12 -6.37 -47.40
CA SER A 156 70.88 -7.59 -47.10
C SER A 156 69.98 -8.64 -46.46
N VAL A 157 70.08 -9.91 -46.86
CA VAL A 157 69.45 -11.06 -46.21
C VAL A 157 70.45 -12.19 -46.14
N SER A 158 70.63 -12.73 -44.94
CA SER A 158 71.42 -13.92 -44.64
C SER A 158 70.52 -15.13 -44.50
N TYR A 159 70.82 -16.19 -45.24
CA TYR A 159 70.04 -17.42 -45.29
C TYR A 159 70.65 -18.53 -44.41
N GLY A 160 69.81 -19.43 -43.91
CA GLY A 160 70.17 -20.54 -43.01
C GLY A 160 70.52 -21.84 -43.72
N SER A 161 70.48 -22.97 -43.01
CA SER A 161 70.93 -24.29 -43.49
C SER A 161 69.97 -24.99 -44.48
N SER A 162 68.89 -24.33 -44.88
CA SER A 162 68.00 -24.74 -45.97
C SER A 162 67.53 -23.50 -46.74
N ALA A 163 68.18 -23.20 -47.86
CA ALA A 163 67.75 -22.13 -48.77
C ALA A 163 68.25 -22.37 -50.20
N THR A 164 67.34 -22.26 -51.17
CA THR A 164 67.66 -22.43 -52.60
C THR A 164 67.21 -21.19 -53.36
N ALA A 165 68.12 -20.61 -54.13
CA ALA A 165 67.83 -19.53 -55.06
C ALA A 165 67.55 -20.09 -56.45
N SER A 166 66.49 -19.60 -57.07
CA SER A 166 66.17 -19.80 -58.47
C SER A 166 66.53 -18.53 -59.23
N ILE A 167 67.35 -18.67 -60.27
CA ILE A 167 67.63 -17.59 -61.21
C ILE A 167 66.95 -17.91 -62.52
N SER A 168 66.20 -16.95 -63.07
CA SER A 168 65.61 -17.04 -64.41
C SER A 168 66.23 -16.00 -65.32
N PHE A 169 66.45 -16.37 -66.58
CA PHE A 169 67.07 -15.53 -67.61
C PHE A 169 66.11 -15.32 -68.79
N THR A 170 66.15 -14.14 -69.39
CA THR A 170 65.37 -13.80 -70.60
C THR A 170 66.16 -14.00 -71.90
N GLY A 171 67.32 -14.67 -71.85
CA GLY A 171 68.18 -15.03 -72.99
C GLY A 171 68.70 -16.46 -72.92
N SER A 172 69.77 -16.79 -73.64
CA SER A 172 70.36 -18.14 -73.72
C SER A 172 71.76 -18.23 -73.09
N PRO A 173 71.93 -17.93 -71.79
CA PRO A 173 73.21 -18.13 -71.13
C PRO A 173 73.51 -19.63 -70.95
N SER A 174 74.78 -19.98 -70.87
CA SER A 174 75.21 -21.37 -70.71
C SER A 174 76.42 -21.47 -69.78
N GLY A 175 76.58 -22.65 -69.14
CA GLY A 175 77.66 -22.95 -68.22
C GLY A 175 77.23 -22.83 -66.75
N VAL A 176 78.13 -22.31 -65.92
CA VAL A 176 77.91 -22.16 -64.48
C VAL A 176 77.58 -20.69 -64.18
N VAL A 177 76.60 -20.48 -63.31
CA VAL A 177 76.33 -19.19 -62.67
C VAL A 177 76.93 -19.20 -61.26
N THR A 178 77.61 -18.12 -60.90
CA THR A 178 78.25 -17.95 -59.58
C THR A 178 77.69 -16.72 -58.89
N LEU A 179 77.15 -16.87 -57.68
CA LEU A 179 76.89 -15.76 -56.78
C LEU A 179 78.13 -15.55 -55.92
N THR A 180 78.61 -14.32 -55.83
CA THR A 180 79.74 -13.95 -54.99
C THR A 180 79.38 -12.75 -54.12
N THR A 181 79.51 -12.90 -52.81
CA THR A 181 79.37 -11.82 -51.82
C THR A 181 80.65 -11.80 -50.99
N GLY A 182 81.41 -10.70 -51.05
CA GLY A 182 82.75 -10.65 -50.45
C GLY A 182 83.66 -11.77 -50.97
N SER A 183 84.19 -12.62 -50.08
CA SER A 183 85.05 -13.76 -50.41
C SER A 183 84.30 -15.09 -50.57
N VAL A 184 82.99 -15.14 -50.33
CA VAL A 184 82.19 -16.37 -50.38
C VAL A 184 81.50 -16.46 -51.73
N SER A 185 81.57 -17.62 -52.39
CA SER A 185 80.88 -17.88 -53.66
C SER A 185 80.07 -19.17 -53.64
N LYS A 186 78.92 -19.17 -54.33
CA LYS A 186 78.04 -20.32 -54.54
C LYS A 186 77.74 -20.48 -56.02
N THR A 187 77.74 -21.70 -56.52
CA THR A 187 77.60 -21.99 -57.96
C THR A 187 76.40 -22.88 -58.24
N GLY A 188 75.76 -22.67 -59.40
CA GLY A 188 74.77 -23.60 -59.94
C GLY A 188 74.90 -23.75 -61.45
N SER A 189 74.47 -24.90 -61.96
CA SER A 189 74.47 -25.17 -63.40
C SER A 189 73.26 -24.54 -64.06
N ILE A 190 73.48 -23.89 -65.21
CA ILE A 190 72.40 -23.35 -66.03
C ILE A 190 71.77 -24.50 -66.82
N SER A 191 70.46 -24.69 -66.68
CA SER A 191 69.65 -25.65 -67.43
C SER A 191 68.50 -24.91 -68.11
N GLY A 192 68.51 -24.87 -69.45
CA GLY A 192 67.60 -24.04 -70.24
C GLY A 192 67.78 -22.56 -69.93
N SER A 193 66.69 -21.86 -69.60
CA SER A 193 66.67 -20.44 -69.24
C SER A 193 66.71 -20.19 -67.72
N SER A 194 67.16 -21.16 -66.92
CA SER A 194 67.16 -21.04 -65.45
C SER A 194 68.36 -21.72 -64.78
N ALA A 195 68.62 -21.36 -63.53
CA ALA A 195 69.59 -22.04 -62.66
C ALA A 195 69.04 -22.13 -61.24
N SER A 196 69.38 -23.22 -60.54
CA SER A 196 69.07 -23.41 -59.12
C SER A 196 70.36 -23.50 -58.34
N ILE A 197 70.45 -22.78 -57.22
CA ILE A 197 71.68 -22.57 -56.45
C ILE A 197 71.38 -22.75 -54.98
N ASP A 198 72.12 -23.64 -54.32
CA ASP A 198 72.09 -23.78 -52.87
C ASP A 198 72.78 -22.56 -52.23
N ILE A 199 71.95 -21.68 -51.65
CA ILE A 199 72.37 -20.47 -50.94
C ILE A 199 72.32 -20.69 -49.43
N SER A 200 72.37 -21.94 -48.97
CA SER A 200 72.40 -22.24 -47.54
C SER A 200 73.65 -21.63 -46.89
N ASN A 201 73.43 -20.96 -45.75
CA ASN A 201 74.43 -20.19 -45.00
C ASN A 201 75.13 -19.10 -45.86
N PHE A 202 74.43 -18.51 -46.81
CA PHE A 202 74.92 -17.45 -47.69
C PHE A 202 74.23 -16.11 -47.38
N THR A 203 74.89 -14.99 -47.67
CA THR A 203 74.28 -13.65 -47.57
C THR A 203 74.21 -13.02 -48.95
N ILE A 204 73.04 -12.50 -49.28
CA ILE A 204 72.83 -11.70 -50.49
C ILE A 204 72.63 -10.25 -50.03
N ASP A 205 73.41 -9.34 -50.60
CA ASP A 205 73.37 -7.91 -50.30
C ASP A 205 73.76 -7.08 -51.54
N SER A 206 73.84 -5.75 -51.40
CA SER A 206 74.22 -4.84 -52.50
C SER A 206 75.62 -5.05 -53.10
N SER A 207 76.51 -5.78 -52.41
CA SER A 207 77.84 -6.17 -52.92
C SER A 207 77.82 -7.51 -53.65
N THR A 208 76.71 -8.26 -53.58
CA THR A 208 76.57 -9.53 -54.28
C THR A 208 76.63 -9.33 -55.78
N THR A 209 77.56 -10.06 -56.40
CA THR A 209 77.71 -10.14 -57.85
C THR A 209 77.26 -11.50 -58.36
N ILE A 210 76.57 -11.52 -59.50
CA ILE A 210 76.19 -12.74 -60.20
C ILE A 210 77.02 -12.81 -61.47
N LYS A 211 77.80 -13.89 -61.65
CA LYS A 211 78.66 -14.10 -62.82
C LYS A 211 78.22 -15.29 -63.64
N CYS A 212 78.07 -15.10 -64.94
CA CYS A 212 77.77 -16.18 -65.89
C CYS A 212 78.95 -16.42 -66.84
N ALA A 213 79.22 -17.68 -67.17
CA ALA A 213 80.33 -18.06 -68.04
C ALA A 213 80.20 -17.50 -69.48
N SER A 214 78.98 -17.44 -70.05
CA SER A 214 78.70 -16.85 -71.37
C SER A 214 77.21 -16.57 -71.58
N GLY A 215 76.85 -15.59 -72.44
CA GLY A 215 75.47 -15.25 -72.82
C GLY A 215 75.10 -13.76 -72.68
N SER A 216 73.86 -13.40 -73.00
CA SER A 216 73.29 -12.07 -72.77
C SER A 216 71.82 -12.18 -72.33
N GLY A 217 71.34 -11.24 -71.52
CA GLY A 217 69.97 -11.21 -71.02
C GLY A 217 69.85 -10.51 -69.67
N THR A 218 68.63 -10.36 -69.16
CA THR A 218 68.39 -9.96 -67.78
C THR A 218 68.22 -11.20 -66.92
N PHE A 219 68.54 -11.09 -65.64
CA PHE A 219 68.22 -12.12 -64.67
C PHE A 219 67.10 -11.66 -63.73
N SER A 220 66.37 -12.61 -63.19
CA SER A 220 65.54 -12.45 -61.99
C SER A 220 66.00 -13.47 -60.97
N LEU A 221 66.23 -13.04 -59.74
CA LEU A 221 66.53 -13.91 -58.61
C LEU A 221 65.27 -14.07 -57.76
N ALA A 222 64.93 -15.30 -57.40
CA ALA A 222 63.89 -15.62 -56.42
C ALA A 222 64.41 -16.69 -55.46
N VAL A 223 63.87 -16.75 -54.25
CA VAL A 223 64.22 -17.77 -53.26
C VAL A 223 63.04 -18.72 -53.09
N ALA A 224 63.33 -20.02 -53.12
CA ALA A 224 62.32 -21.06 -52.96
C ALA A 224 61.60 -20.92 -51.60
N PRO A 225 60.28 -21.20 -51.54
CA PRO A 225 59.55 -21.25 -50.27
C PRO A 225 60.18 -22.24 -49.27
N GLY A 226 60.09 -21.93 -47.98
CA GLY A 226 60.70 -22.69 -46.89
C GLY A 226 62.13 -22.28 -46.53
N ALA A 227 62.64 -21.17 -47.09
CA ALA A 227 63.98 -20.69 -46.79
C ALA A 227 64.06 -20.10 -45.38
N VAL A 228 65.07 -20.53 -44.61
CA VAL A 228 65.28 -20.00 -43.25
C VAL A 228 66.04 -18.69 -43.32
N VAL A 229 65.45 -17.59 -42.84
CA VAL A 229 66.12 -16.28 -42.77
C VAL A 229 66.83 -16.13 -41.42
N ARG A 230 68.15 -15.94 -41.44
CA ARG A 230 68.97 -15.76 -40.23
C ARG A 230 69.03 -14.30 -39.78
N ALA A 231 69.34 -13.40 -40.71
CA ALA A 231 69.48 -11.98 -40.45
C ALA A 231 69.05 -11.20 -41.70
N ALA A 232 68.65 -9.95 -41.52
CA ALA A 232 68.40 -9.05 -42.64
C ALA A 232 68.72 -7.60 -42.27
N SER A 233 69.01 -6.77 -43.26
CA SER A 233 69.26 -5.33 -43.07
C SER A 233 68.68 -4.49 -44.20
N ASN A 234 68.11 -3.34 -43.84
CA ASN A 234 67.49 -2.37 -44.74
C ASN A 234 66.35 -2.97 -45.60
N ILE A 235 65.48 -3.76 -45.00
CA ILE A 235 64.34 -4.41 -45.67
C ILE A 235 63.14 -3.47 -45.70
N SER A 236 62.59 -3.24 -46.90
CA SER A 236 61.31 -2.56 -47.08
C SER A 236 60.32 -3.51 -47.78
N LEU A 237 59.16 -3.74 -47.16
CA LEU A 237 58.18 -4.75 -47.60
C LEU A 237 56.77 -4.34 -47.19
N GLU A 238 55.85 -4.27 -48.16
CA GLU A 238 54.42 -4.14 -47.89
C GLU A 238 53.80 -5.51 -47.59
N LEU A 239 53.10 -5.64 -46.46
CA LEU A 239 52.41 -6.87 -46.08
C LEU A 239 50.98 -6.84 -46.63
N THR A 240 50.72 -7.69 -47.62
CA THR A 240 49.44 -7.71 -48.35
C THR A 240 48.30 -8.41 -47.59
N THR A 241 48.62 -9.23 -46.59
CA THR A 241 47.61 -9.86 -45.73
C THR A 241 47.12 -8.86 -44.69
N PRO A 242 45.85 -8.43 -44.73
CA PRO A 242 45.30 -7.55 -43.71
C PRO A 242 45.06 -8.31 -42.41
N VAL A 243 45.12 -7.60 -41.29
CA VAL A 243 44.73 -8.08 -39.96
C VAL A 243 43.49 -7.35 -39.50
N THR A 244 42.64 -8.05 -38.75
CA THR A 244 41.35 -7.54 -38.29
C THR A 244 41.18 -7.73 -36.79
N GLN A 245 40.66 -6.71 -36.10
CA GLN A 245 40.27 -6.75 -34.70
C GLN A 245 38.85 -6.22 -34.52
N ASN A 246 38.04 -6.91 -33.72
CA ASN A 246 36.68 -6.48 -33.40
C ASN A 246 36.64 -5.81 -32.03
N ILE A 247 35.98 -4.65 -31.94
CA ILE A 247 35.83 -3.88 -30.71
C ILE A 247 34.34 -3.66 -30.45
N ASN A 248 33.86 -4.10 -29.29
CA ASN A 248 32.46 -3.90 -28.90
C ASN A 248 32.25 -2.50 -28.32
N ILE A 249 31.14 -1.87 -28.68
CA ILE A 249 30.68 -0.57 -28.17
C ILE A 249 29.33 -0.80 -27.50
N THR A 250 29.25 -0.49 -26.21
CA THR A 250 28.04 -0.69 -25.40
C THR A 250 27.60 0.65 -24.87
N MET A 251 26.34 1.03 -25.12
CA MET A 251 25.69 2.22 -24.56
C MET A 251 24.77 1.85 -23.40
N ASP A 252 24.31 2.86 -22.66
CA ASP A 252 23.18 2.72 -21.73
C ASP A 252 21.94 2.22 -22.47
N PRO A 253 21.11 1.32 -21.89
CA PRO A 253 19.89 0.82 -22.51
C PRO A 253 18.89 1.91 -22.94
N HIS A 254 18.92 3.06 -22.29
CA HIS A 254 18.06 4.20 -22.66
C HIS A 254 18.61 5.01 -23.84
N VAL A 255 19.81 4.73 -24.33
CA VAL A 255 20.41 5.43 -25.47
C VAL A 255 20.20 4.63 -26.75
N LYS A 256 19.45 5.22 -27.69
CA LYS A 256 19.17 4.61 -28.99
C LYS A 256 20.35 4.78 -29.95
N GLU A 257 20.88 6.00 -30.04
CA GLU A 257 21.99 6.35 -30.92
C GLU A 257 22.78 7.54 -30.36
N SER A 258 24.00 7.73 -30.85
CA SER A 258 24.89 8.82 -30.48
C SER A 258 25.70 9.29 -31.68
N THR A 259 26.08 10.57 -31.67
CA THR A 259 26.95 11.18 -32.66
C THR A 259 28.25 11.61 -31.98
N VAL A 260 29.38 11.15 -32.48
CA VAL A 260 30.70 11.51 -31.96
C VAL A 260 30.97 12.99 -32.23
N GLY A 261 31.32 13.74 -31.18
CA GLY A 261 31.81 15.11 -31.30
C GLY A 261 33.30 15.10 -31.62
N THR A 262 34.08 14.53 -30.70
CA THR A 262 35.52 14.33 -30.88
C THR A 262 35.90 12.90 -30.56
N GLY A 263 36.60 12.26 -31.50
CA GLY A 263 37.08 10.90 -31.31
C GLY A 263 37.88 10.41 -32.49
N GLU A 264 38.63 9.35 -32.27
CA GLU A 264 39.51 8.74 -33.26
C GLU A 264 39.75 7.26 -32.97
N ILE A 265 40.17 6.55 -34.03
CA ILE A 265 40.83 5.25 -33.92
C ILE A 265 42.27 5.44 -34.34
N ARG A 266 43.20 5.04 -33.46
CA ARG A 266 44.64 5.04 -33.74
C ARG A 266 45.15 3.61 -33.77
N ILE A 267 45.86 3.28 -34.84
CA ILE A 267 46.57 2.03 -35.01
C ILE A 267 48.05 2.34 -35.05
N SER A 268 48.81 1.64 -34.23
CA SER A 268 50.26 1.79 -34.16
C SER A 268 50.91 0.43 -33.98
N ALA A 269 52.05 0.22 -34.62
CA ALA A 269 52.89 -0.95 -34.38
C ALA A 269 54.32 -0.50 -34.14
N ALA A 270 55.02 -1.24 -33.29
CA ALA A 270 56.45 -1.05 -33.05
C ALA A 270 57.22 -2.27 -33.58
N ALA A 271 58.45 -2.05 -34.03
CA ALA A 271 59.35 -3.14 -34.36
C ALA A 271 59.55 -4.04 -33.11
N PRO A 272 59.47 -5.37 -33.25
CA PRO A 272 59.63 -6.28 -32.12
C PRO A 272 61.07 -6.21 -31.59
N ARG A 273 61.27 -6.69 -30.35
CA ARG A 273 62.59 -6.67 -29.70
C ARG A 273 63.63 -7.42 -30.57
N GLY A 274 64.75 -6.77 -30.84
CA GLY A 274 65.82 -7.32 -31.70
C GLY A 274 65.71 -6.90 -33.17
N TRP A 275 64.63 -6.21 -33.54
CA TRP A 275 64.49 -5.53 -34.83
C TRP A 275 64.79 -4.03 -34.65
N SER A 276 65.26 -3.38 -35.71
CA SER A 276 65.46 -1.93 -35.83
C SER A 276 64.75 -1.44 -37.09
N GLY A 277 64.51 -0.13 -37.21
CA GLY A 277 63.66 0.47 -38.24
C GLY A 277 62.24 0.75 -37.72
N SER A 278 61.28 0.91 -38.63
CA SER A 278 59.88 1.24 -38.29
C SER A 278 58.87 0.35 -39.00
N ILE A 279 57.69 0.24 -38.42
CA ILE A 279 56.52 -0.41 -39.03
C ILE A 279 55.48 0.66 -39.29
N SER A 280 55.08 0.87 -40.54
CA SER A 280 53.99 1.78 -40.88
C SER A 280 52.67 1.03 -41.05
N VAL A 281 51.57 1.73 -40.74
CA VAL A 281 50.21 1.24 -40.92
C VAL A 281 49.66 1.77 -42.24
N LYS A 282 49.02 0.90 -43.03
CA LYS A 282 48.47 1.20 -44.35
C LYS A 282 47.03 0.69 -44.44
N ASN A 283 46.24 1.32 -45.31
CA ASN A 283 44.92 0.84 -45.74
C ASN A 283 44.00 0.45 -44.57
N VAL A 284 43.80 1.37 -43.63
CA VAL A 284 42.92 1.13 -42.48
C VAL A 284 41.47 1.29 -42.91
N ASN A 285 40.66 0.29 -42.60
CA ASN A 285 39.23 0.29 -42.85
C ASN A 285 38.47 -0.12 -41.58
N VAL A 286 37.41 0.61 -41.27
CA VAL A 286 36.53 0.35 -40.13
C VAL A 286 35.12 0.16 -40.64
N THR A 287 34.47 -0.92 -40.20
CA THR A 287 33.10 -1.28 -40.57
C THR A 287 32.30 -1.70 -39.32
N GLY A 288 30.96 -1.74 -39.40
CA GLY A 288 30.08 -2.11 -38.29
C GLY A 288 29.32 -0.91 -37.73
N ALA A 289 29.40 -0.69 -36.41
CA ALA A 289 28.72 0.43 -35.73
C ALA A 289 29.11 1.82 -36.28
N PHE A 290 30.27 1.93 -36.95
CA PHE A 290 30.63 3.06 -37.79
C PHE A 290 31.35 2.58 -39.05
N SER A 291 31.37 3.43 -40.09
CA SER A 291 32.15 3.21 -41.32
C SER A 291 33.10 4.38 -41.60
N ALA A 292 34.38 4.07 -41.75
CA ALA A 292 35.44 5.02 -42.05
C ALA A 292 36.68 4.32 -42.61
N ASN A 293 37.49 5.05 -43.37
CA ASN A 293 38.75 4.56 -43.92
C ASN A 293 39.86 5.62 -43.82
N SER A 294 41.11 5.17 -43.82
CA SER A 294 42.29 6.03 -43.88
C SER A 294 43.44 5.30 -44.59
N SER A 295 44.30 6.06 -45.28
CA SER A 295 45.54 5.53 -45.85
C SER A 295 46.65 5.35 -44.79
N ASN A 296 46.44 5.87 -43.58
CA ASN A 296 47.39 5.84 -42.47
C ASN A 296 46.74 5.28 -41.19
N GLY A 297 47.52 5.19 -40.11
CA GLY A 297 47.08 4.62 -38.84
C GLY A 297 46.07 5.44 -38.03
N THR A 298 45.58 6.60 -38.49
CA THR A 298 44.61 7.42 -37.72
C THR A 298 43.33 7.65 -38.52
N ILE A 299 42.19 7.42 -37.88
CA ILE A 299 40.86 7.67 -38.43
C ILE A 299 40.11 8.61 -37.49
N SER A 300 39.63 9.73 -38.03
CA SER A 300 38.70 10.59 -37.28
C SER A 300 37.31 9.99 -37.24
N LEU A 301 36.69 9.99 -36.06
CA LEU A 301 35.31 9.58 -35.85
C LEU A 301 34.34 10.76 -35.76
N ASN A 302 34.81 11.99 -35.93
CA ASN A 302 33.97 13.18 -35.76
C ASN A 302 32.74 13.13 -36.69
N ASN A 303 31.57 13.47 -36.14
CA ASN A 303 30.26 13.44 -36.81
C ASN A 303 29.78 12.05 -37.25
N LYS A 304 30.43 10.97 -36.80
CA LYS A 304 29.93 9.62 -37.06
C LYS A 304 28.86 9.25 -36.04
N THR A 305 27.80 8.61 -36.52
CA THR A 305 26.67 8.12 -35.72
C THR A 305 26.80 6.63 -35.42
N PHE A 306 26.47 6.20 -34.21
CA PHE A 306 26.50 4.81 -33.78
C PHE A 306 25.43 4.50 -32.75
N SER A 307 25.12 3.21 -32.65
CA SER A 307 24.39 2.59 -31.56
C SER A 307 25.26 1.55 -30.85
N THR A 308 24.72 0.88 -29.83
CA THR A 308 25.32 -0.35 -29.29
C THR A 308 25.56 -1.35 -30.43
N GLY A 309 26.77 -1.93 -30.47
CA GLY A 309 27.18 -2.84 -31.54
C GLY A 309 28.67 -3.18 -31.47
N SER A 310 29.22 -3.66 -32.57
CA SER A 310 30.66 -3.90 -32.72
C SER A 310 31.20 -3.16 -33.94
N ILE A 311 32.46 -2.77 -33.87
CA ILE A 311 33.23 -2.34 -35.03
C ILE A 311 34.28 -3.40 -35.38
N SER A 312 34.56 -3.55 -36.66
CA SER A 312 35.65 -4.37 -37.18
C SER A 312 36.69 -3.43 -37.79
N VAL A 313 37.88 -3.42 -37.20
CA VAL A 313 39.01 -2.60 -37.62
C VAL A 313 39.99 -3.48 -38.37
N THR A 314 40.20 -3.20 -39.66
CA THR A 314 41.12 -3.93 -40.53
C THR A 314 42.25 -3.01 -40.96
N ALA A 315 43.49 -3.50 -40.96
CA ALA A 315 44.66 -2.74 -41.41
C ALA A 315 45.70 -3.62 -42.08
N ASN A 316 46.52 -3.02 -42.94
CA ASN A 316 47.77 -3.59 -43.44
C ASN A 316 48.96 -2.93 -42.74
N TYR A 317 50.10 -3.60 -42.78
CA TYR A 317 51.36 -3.06 -42.29
C TYR A 317 52.42 -3.08 -43.39
N ALA A 318 53.40 -2.19 -43.28
CA ALA A 318 54.61 -2.25 -44.08
C ALA A 318 55.84 -2.16 -43.18
N LEU A 319 56.87 -2.92 -43.52
CA LEU A 319 58.19 -2.83 -42.93
C LEU A 319 58.95 -1.72 -43.66
N ASP A 320 59.45 -0.73 -42.91
CA ASP A 320 60.19 0.41 -43.46
C ASP A 320 61.62 0.40 -42.93
N ASN A 321 62.56 0.04 -43.82
CA ASN A 321 64.00 -0.05 -43.52
C ASN A 321 64.32 -0.92 -42.28
N VAL A 322 63.66 -2.07 -42.17
CA VAL A 322 63.76 -2.95 -41.01
C VAL A 322 65.02 -3.82 -41.09
N SER A 323 65.71 -3.96 -39.96
CA SER A 323 66.91 -4.82 -39.83
C SER A 323 66.86 -5.66 -38.55
N PHE A 324 67.32 -6.91 -38.61
CA PHE A 324 67.36 -7.82 -37.46
C PHE A 324 68.52 -8.83 -37.59
N SER A 325 69.07 -9.25 -36.44
CA SER A 325 70.12 -10.28 -36.36
C SER A 325 69.56 -11.69 -36.09
N SER A 326 68.25 -11.80 -35.82
CA SER A 326 67.50 -13.05 -35.69
C SER A 326 66.02 -12.80 -36.03
N PHE A 327 65.41 -13.66 -36.85
CA PHE A 327 64.02 -13.50 -37.29
C PHE A 327 62.99 -13.78 -36.18
N GLY A 328 63.31 -14.68 -35.23
CA GLY A 328 62.36 -15.10 -34.20
C GLY A 328 61.14 -15.84 -34.78
N ASP A 329 59.95 -15.57 -34.25
CA ASP A 329 58.66 -16.08 -34.77
C ASP A 329 58.02 -15.18 -35.84
N GLY A 330 58.68 -14.07 -36.19
CA GLY A 330 58.19 -13.10 -37.16
C GLY A 330 56.92 -12.35 -36.73
N LYS A 331 56.55 -12.41 -35.44
CA LYS A 331 55.33 -11.75 -34.94
C LYS A 331 55.64 -10.39 -34.37
N PHE A 332 54.77 -9.44 -34.67
CA PHE A 332 54.71 -8.17 -33.94
C PHE A 332 53.26 -7.82 -33.64
N THR A 333 53.06 -7.20 -32.49
CA THR A 333 51.75 -6.79 -32.01
C THR A 333 51.62 -5.29 -32.16
N GLY A 334 50.68 -4.87 -33.01
CA GLY A 334 50.19 -3.50 -33.02
C GLY A 334 49.09 -3.31 -31.99
N ASN A 335 48.76 -2.06 -31.71
CA ASN A 335 47.65 -1.66 -30.85
C ASN A 335 46.63 -0.89 -31.67
N VAL A 336 45.35 -1.23 -31.52
CA VAL A 336 44.21 -0.45 -31.98
C VAL A 336 43.62 0.24 -30.76
N LYS A 337 43.71 1.57 -30.74
CA LYS A 337 43.14 2.41 -29.69
C LYS A 337 41.90 3.13 -30.22
N LEU A 338 40.73 2.81 -29.67
CA LEU A 338 39.50 3.57 -29.84
C LEU A 338 39.41 4.60 -28.71
N LYS A 339 39.27 5.88 -29.06
CA LYS A 339 39.04 6.96 -28.10
C LYS A 339 37.91 7.87 -28.57
N ILE A 340 36.86 8.02 -27.77
CA ILE A 340 35.84 9.08 -27.95
C ILE A 340 35.92 9.97 -26.72
N ASP A 341 36.20 11.26 -26.95
CA ASP A 341 36.38 12.26 -25.90
C ASP A 341 35.11 13.08 -25.66
N SER A 342 34.24 13.21 -26.67
CA SER A 342 32.95 13.87 -26.53
C SER A 342 31.90 13.36 -27.50
N LEU A 343 30.64 13.47 -27.12
CA LEU A 343 29.48 13.19 -27.96
C LEU A 343 28.81 14.52 -28.34
N ALA A 344 28.73 14.80 -29.64
CA ALA A 344 28.03 15.97 -30.16
C ALA A 344 26.53 15.88 -29.83
N SER A 345 25.95 14.69 -29.93
CA SER A 345 24.56 14.47 -29.53
C SER A 345 24.28 13.02 -29.15
N VAL A 346 23.27 12.82 -28.31
CA VAL A 346 22.78 11.52 -27.86
C VAL A 346 21.26 11.50 -27.93
N VAL A 347 20.70 10.46 -28.52
CA VAL A 347 19.25 10.23 -28.59
C VAL A 347 18.85 9.27 -27.47
N VAL A 348 18.01 9.76 -26.57
CA VAL A 348 17.56 9.07 -25.37
C VAL A 348 16.09 8.69 -25.52
N THR A 349 15.77 7.45 -25.19
CA THR A 349 14.41 6.94 -25.10
C THR A 349 13.79 7.40 -23.78
N ALA A 350 12.66 8.10 -23.85
CA ALA A 350 11.92 8.52 -22.65
C ALA A 350 11.30 7.30 -21.91
N PRO A 351 10.94 7.43 -20.62
CA PRO A 351 10.25 6.37 -19.89
C PRO A 351 8.96 5.93 -20.61
N THR A 352 8.60 4.65 -20.56
CA THR A 352 7.46 4.10 -21.31
C THR A 352 6.12 4.71 -20.90
N ASP A 353 6.00 5.04 -19.62
CA ASP A 353 4.75 5.45 -18.95
C ASP A 353 4.61 6.97 -18.82
N ILE A 354 5.53 7.74 -19.40
CA ILE A 354 5.48 9.20 -19.37
C ILE A 354 4.25 9.71 -20.12
N GLU A 355 3.38 10.48 -19.43
CA GLU A 355 2.38 11.30 -20.09
C GLU A 355 3.06 12.62 -20.54
N THR A 356 3.16 12.82 -21.85
CA THR A 356 3.80 14.03 -22.42
C THR A 356 2.86 15.24 -22.44
N SER A 357 1.57 15.01 -22.27
CA SER A 357 0.57 16.07 -22.14
C SER A 357 -0.64 15.59 -21.35
N VAL A 358 -1.28 16.56 -20.70
CA VAL A 358 -2.56 16.44 -20.01
C VAL A 358 -3.49 17.47 -20.65
N ASP A 359 -4.67 17.03 -21.06
CA ASP A 359 -5.75 17.88 -21.53
C ASP A 359 -7.04 17.31 -20.94
N LYS A 360 -7.52 17.93 -19.86
CA LYS A 360 -8.63 17.42 -19.06
C LYS A 360 -9.64 18.52 -18.79
N GLU A 361 -10.89 18.15 -18.97
CA GLU A 361 -12.03 18.88 -18.43
C GLU A 361 -12.77 17.96 -17.45
N GLN A 362 -13.17 18.52 -16.31
CA GLN A 362 -13.99 17.84 -15.32
C GLN A 362 -15.19 18.69 -14.95
N ASP A 363 -16.38 18.11 -15.04
CA ASP A 363 -17.60 18.74 -14.53
C ASP A 363 -17.54 18.91 -13.02
N LEU A 364 -18.00 20.08 -12.55
CA LEU A 364 -18.29 20.29 -11.14
C LEU A 364 -19.53 19.49 -10.73
N SER A 365 -19.60 19.03 -9.48
CA SER A 365 -20.81 18.39 -8.98
C SER A 365 -22.00 19.36 -9.04
N ASP A 366 -23.20 18.81 -9.24
CA ASP A 366 -24.43 19.60 -9.30
C ASP A 366 -24.71 20.35 -7.99
N GLU A 367 -24.22 19.82 -6.86
CA GLU A 367 -24.31 20.47 -5.56
C GLU A 367 -23.51 21.77 -5.53
N TYR A 368 -22.24 21.75 -5.96
CA TYR A 368 -21.41 22.96 -5.99
C TYR A 368 -21.91 23.97 -7.02
N LYS A 369 -22.43 23.52 -8.17
CA LYS A 369 -23.05 24.41 -9.17
C LYS A 369 -24.28 25.14 -8.63
N LYS A 370 -24.99 24.55 -7.64
CA LYS A 370 -26.15 25.16 -6.97
C LYS A 370 -25.76 26.11 -5.84
N ILE A 371 -24.68 25.82 -5.13
CA ILE A 371 -24.25 26.57 -3.94
C ILE A 371 -23.30 27.72 -4.30
N ILE A 372 -22.34 27.48 -5.18
CA ILE A 372 -21.28 28.45 -5.50
C ILE A 372 -21.71 29.35 -6.66
N GLU A 373 -21.58 30.66 -6.48
CA GLU A 373 -21.75 31.67 -7.52
C GLU A 373 -20.41 32.02 -8.16
N GLU A 374 -19.38 32.28 -7.36
CA GLU A 374 -18.06 32.72 -7.81
C GLU A 374 -16.94 32.15 -6.93
N VAL A 375 -15.79 31.87 -7.52
CA VAL A 375 -14.55 31.54 -6.79
C VAL A 375 -13.45 32.49 -7.25
N VAL A 376 -12.70 33.06 -6.32
CA VAL A 376 -11.57 33.95 -6.62
C VAL A 376 -10.26 33.20 -6.40
N PHE A 377 -9.49 33.05 -7.48
CA PHE A 377 -8.17 32.43 -7.48
C PHE A 377 -7.04 33.48 -7.52
N LYS A 378 -5.88 33.13 -6.97
CA LYS A 378 -4.69 33.99 -7.01
C LYS A 378 -3.41 33.13 -7.01
N LYS A 379 -2.50 33.35 -7.96
CA LYS A 379 -1.29 32.51 -8.15
C LYS A 379 -1.60 31.00 -8.31
N SER A 380 -2.72 30.66 -8.93
CA SER A 380 -3.04 29.26 -9.25
C SER A 380 -2.37 28.83 -10.55
N GLY A 381 -2.03 27.56 -10.70
CA GLY A 381 -1.35 27.04 -11.89
C GLY A 381 -0.67 25.71 -11.64
N LEU A 382 0.57 25.60 -12.10
CA LEU A 382 1.42 24.43 -11.96
C LEU A 382 2.68 24.78 -11.16
N LYS A 383 2.97 24.01 -10.12
CA LYS A 383 4.20 24.13 -9.34
C LYS A 383 4.92 22.79 -9.25
N GLY A 384 6.17 22.83 -8.79
CA GLY A 384 6.96 21.62 -8.68
C GLY A 384 8.44 21.89 -8.52
N LYS A 385 9.24 20.86 -8.72
CA LYS A 385 10.71 20.96 -8.73
C LYS A 385 11.30 20.13 -9.84
N TYR A 386 12.46 20.56 -10.33
CA TYR A 386 13.23 19.78 -11.30
C TYR A 386 14.73 19.76 -11.03
N THR A 387 15.35 18.73 -11.59
CA THR A 387 16.80 18.61 -11.75
C THR A 387 17.06 18.25 -13.20
N ASN A 388 17.93 19.01 -13.87
CA ASN A 388 18.38 18.78 -15.22
C ASN A 388 19.90 18.90 -15.23
N THR A 389 20.61 17.77 -15.10
CA THR A 389 22.09 17.78 -15.08
C THR A 389 22.70 17.72 -16.48
N PHE A 390 21.89 17.69 -17.55
CA PHE A 390 22.41 17.81 -18.91
C PHE A 390 23.14 19.16 -19.10
N PRO A 391 24.16 19.24 -19.97
CA PRO A 391 24.89 20.48 -20.20
C PRO A 391 24.00 21.65 -20.64
N ALA A 392 24.47 22.89 -20.42
CA ALA A 392 23.76 24.09 -20.84
C ALA A 392 23.41 24.05 -22.35
N GLY A 393 22.20 24.50 -22.69
CA GLY A 393 21.61 24.38 -24.04
C GLY A 393 20.66 23.19 -24.20
N ASN A 394 20.66 22.24 -23.28
CA ASN A 394 19.71 21.12 -23.24
C ASN A 394 18.49 21.45 -22.37
N ASN A 395 17.73 22.46 -22.76
CA ASN A 395 16.56 22.90 -22.00
C ASN A 395 15.35 22.02 -22.32
N PHE A 396 14.60 21.69 -21.29
CA PHE A 396 13.26 21.11 -21.42
C PHE A 396 12.26 22.24 -21.23
N LYS A 397 11.10 22.16 -21.86
CA LYS A 397 10.07 23.19 -21.73
C LYS A 397 8.79 22.58 -21.21
N LEU A 398 8.19 23.25 -20.24
CA LEU A 398 6.92 22.88 -19.67
C LEU A 398 5.92 23.99 -19.93
N LYS A 399 4.71 23.61 -20.33
CA LYS A 399 3.62 24.52 -20.66
C LYS A 399 2.41 24.19 -19.83
N ALA A 400 1.69 25.22 -19.39
CA ALA A 400 0.42 25.03 -18.70
C ALA A 400 -0.59 26.13 -19.07
N LYS A 401 -1.88 25.75 -19.06
CA LYS A 401 -3.02 26.62 -19.29
C LYS A 401 -4.25 26.09 -18.53
N SER A 402 -5.02 27.00 -17.95
CA SER A 402 -6.33 26.70 -17.36
C SER A 402 -7.15 27.98 -17.27
N ASN A 403 -8.28 28.02 -17.99
CA ASN A 403 -9.18 29.17 -17.91
C ASN A 403 -9.89 29.21 -16.55
N PHE A 404 -10.23 28.05 -15.98
CA PHE A 404 -10.94 27.96 -14.71
C PHE A 404 -10.20 28.63 -13.52
N ILE A 405 -8.86 28.59 -13.51
CA ILE A 405 -8.05 29.11 -12.39
C ILE A 405 -7.30 30.42 -12.73
N GLY A 406 -7.56 31.01 -13.89
CA GLY A 406 -6.98 32.29 -14.29
C GLY A 406 -5.65 32.22 -15.05
N LEU A 407 -5.17 31.02 -15.39
CA LEU A 407 -4.02 30.82 -16.29
C LEU A 407 -4.51 30.80 -17.75
N THR A 408 -5.07 31.92 -18.21
CA THR A 408 -5.85 32.01 -19.46
C THR A 408 -4.99 32.01 -20.73
N SER A 409 -3.74 32.45 -20.64
CA SER A 409 -2.69 32.25 -21.65
C SER A 409 -1.93 30.96 -21.41
N GLU A 410 -1.40 30.35 -22.49
CA GLU A 410 -0.43 29.25 -22.34
C GLU A 410 0.90 29.85 -21.89
N GLU A 411 1.24 29.62 -20.63
CA GLU A 411 2.50 30.06 -20.06
C GLU A 411 3.53 28.93 -20.18
N THR A 412 4.79 29.30 -20.39
CA THR A 412 5.90 28.37 -20.60
C THR A 412 7.03 28.65 -19.63
N GLN A 413 7.62 27.61 -19.06
CA GLN A 413 8.85 27.70 -18.28
C GLN A 413 9.93 26.82 -18.91
N ASP A 414 11.11 27.42 -19.15
CA ASP A 414 12.32 26.71 -19.51
C ASP A 414 12.92 26.04 -18.27
N LEU A 415 13.19 24.74 -18.37
CA LEU A 415 13.89 23.93 -17.38
C LEU A 415 15.34 23.77 -17.84
N TYR A 416 16.16 24.76 -17.48
CA TYR A 416 17.53 24.89 -17.95
C TYR A 416 18.42 23.71 -17.60
N GLY A 417 19.33 23.35 -18.51
CA GLY A 417 20.42 22.42 -18.23
C GLY A 417 21.36 22.92 -17.14
N ASN A 418 22.17 22.03 -16.57
CA ASN A 418 23.08 22.26 -15.47
C ASN A 418 22.40 22.87 -14.22
N THR A 419 21.18 22.42 -13.93
CA THR A 419 20.36 22.93 -12.83
C THR A 419 19.98 21.79 -11.90
N THR A 420 20.06 22.01 -10.59
CA THR A 420 19.69 21.03 -9.56
C THR A 420 18.66 21.61 -8.61
N ASN A 421 17.59 20.86 -8.36
CA ASN A 421 16.55 21.19 -7.38
C ASN A 421 15.98 22.62 -7.52
N ALA A 422 15.69 23.05 -8.75
CA ALA A 422 15.08 24.35 -9.02
C ALA A 422 13.56 24.28 -9.03
N ASP A 423 12.92 25.38 -8.68
CA ASP A 423 11.48 25.49 -8.59
C ASP A 423 10.84 25.62 -9.98
N ILE A 424 9.68 24.96 -10.13
CA ILE A 424 8.74 25.16 -11.23
C ILE A 424 7.60 26.01 -10.69
N ALA A 425 7.26 27.08 -11.40
CA ALA A 425 6.18 27.98 -11.06
C ALA A 425 5.58 28.58 -12.33
N ILE A 426 4.69 27.82 -12.98
CA ILE A 426 3.84 28.31 -14.07
C ILE A 426 2.51 28.71 -13.43
N LEU A 427 2.50 29.87 -12.79
CA LEU A 427 1.36 30.38 -12.02
C LEU A 427 0.73 31.56 -12.75
N ALA A 428 -0.59 31.69 -12.62
CA ALA A 428 -1.30 32.89 -13.03
C ALA A 428 -0.74 34.12 -12.28
N ALA A 429 -0.95 35.29 -12.85
CA ALA A 429 -0.51 36.55 -12.25
C ALA A 429 -1.03 36.72 -10.81
N ASP A 430 -0.29 37.47 -9.99
CA ASP A 430 -0.67 37.81 -8.60
C ASP A 430 -1.79 38.86 -8.54
N VAL A 431 -2.85 38.63 -9.31
CA VAL A 431 -4.05 39.44 -9.37
C VAL A 431 -5.25 38.54 -9.15
N PRO A 432 -6.29 38.99 -8.43
CA PRO A 432 -7.49 38.19 -8.24
C PRO A 432 -8.14 37.83 -9.59
N TYR A 433 -8.36 36.54 -9.82
CA TYR A 433 -9.11 36.03 -10.96
C TYR A 433 -10.43 35.45 -10.47
N THR A 434 -11.54 36.04 -10.88
CA THR A 434 -12.89 35.59 -10.50
C THR A 434 -13.43 34.62 -11.54
N GLN A 435 -13.68 33.39 -11.11
CA GLN A 435 -14.36 32.36 -11.89
C GLN A 435 -15.84 32.30 -11.48
N THR A 436 -16.73 32.78 -12.36
CA THR A 436 -18.17 32.60 -12.17
C THR A 436 -18.57 31.15 -12.46
N ILE A 437 -19.35 30.56 -11.55
CA ILE A 437 -19.86 29.20 -11.65
C ILE A 437 -21.27 29.22 -12.25
N THR A 438 -21.44 28.46 -13.33
CA THR A 438 -22.70 28.27 -14.06
C THR A 438 -22.98 26.78 -14.20
N SER A 439 -24.16 26.40 -14.71
CA SER A 439 -24.51 25.01 -14.95
C SER A 439 -23.53 24.30 -15.91
N GLY A 440 -22.92 25.03 -16.83
CA GLY A 440 -21.93 24.54 -17.79
C GLY A 440 -20.46 24.67 -17.34
N SER A 441 -20.19 25.19 -16.15
CA SER A 441 -18.81 25.36 -15.68
C SER A 441 -18.11 24.03 -15.44
N LYS A 442 -16.87 23.94 -15.93
CA LYS A 442 -15.97 22.79 -15.79
C LYS A 442 -14.60 23.27 -15.35
N VAL A 443 -13.89 22.44 -14.60
CA VAL A 443 -12.46 22.67 -14.34
C VAL A 443 -11.70 22.15 -15.54
N ASP A 444 -11.08 23.06 -16.28
CA ASP A 444 -10.14 22.73 -17.37
C ASP A 444 -8.70 22.84 -16.88
N PHE A 445 -7.86 21.89 -17.25
CA PHE A 445 -6.42 21.98 -17.04
C PHE A 445 -5.67 21.31 -18.19
N LYS A 446 -4.78 22.08 -18.81
CA LYS A 446 -3.93 21.64 -19.90
C LYS A 446 -2.48 21.86 -19.53
N ALA A 447 -1.66 20.82 -19.65
CA ALA A 447 -0.22 20.91 -19.49
C ALA A 447 0.49 20.05 -20.53
N GLY A 448 1.71 20.42 -20.92
CA GLY A 448 2.43 19.70 -21.95
C GLY A 448 3.93 19.91 -21.88
N TRP A 449 4.67 18.88 -22.30
CA TRP A 449 6.10 18.91 -22.47
C TRP A 449 6.47 19.31 -23.89
N GLU A 450 7.44 20.21 -24.00
CA GLU A 450 8.22 20.45 -25.20
C GLU A 450 9.63 19.91 -24.95
N LEU A 451 9.81 18.61 -25.24
CA LEU A 451 11.09 17.92 -25.08
C LEU A 451 12.05 18.27 -26.24
N PRO A 452 13.37 18.37 -25.99
CA PRO A 452 14.33 18.80 -27.01
C PRO A 452 14.39 17.81 -28.17
N ASN A 453 14.04 18.28 -29.38
CA ASN A 453 13.97 17.48 -30.61
C ASN A 453 13.15 16.19 -30.46
N TRP A 454 11.99 16.30 -29.80
CA TRP A 454 11.10 15.16 -29.54
C TRP A 454 10.67 14.43 -30.83
N ASN A 455 10.87 13.13 -30.85
CA ASN A 455 10.28 12.21 -31.82
C ASN A 455 9.14 11.44 -31.13
N PRO A 456 7.87 11.73 -31.45
CA PRO A 456 6.72 11.11 -30.80
C PRO A 456 6.52 9.64 -31.18
N VAL A 457 7.00 9.21 -32.35
CA VAL A 457 6.83 7.82 -32.85
C VAL A 457 7.71 6.87 -32.04
N ASP A 458 8.97 7.24 -31.85
CA ASP A 458 9.95 6.44 -31.11
C ASP A 458 9.99 6.76 -29.61
N LYS A 459 9.25 7.78 -29.16
CA LYS A 459 9.32 8.34 -27.81
C LYS A 459 10.76 8.71 -27.39
N THR A 460 11.49 9.42 -28.25
CA THR A 460 12.89 9.79 -28.00
C THR A 460 13.11 11.30 -28.04
N TYR A 461 14.06 11.79 -27.24
CA TYR A 461 14.53 13.18 -27.27
C TYR A 461 16.05 13.20 -27.48
N LYS A 462 16.57 14.32 -28.00
CA LYS A 462 17.98 14.47 -28.35
C LYS A 462 18.65 15.56 -27.52
N VAL A 463 19.72 15.18 -26.84
CA VAL A 463 20.58 16.07 -26.03
C VAL A 463 21.98 16.18 -26.65
N PHE A 464 22.71 17.22 -26.30
CA PHE A 464 23.96 17.64 -26.95
C PHE A 464 25.11 17.80 -25.96
N ASN A 465 26.34 17.70 -26.50
CA ASN A 465 27.60 17.98 -25.81
C ASN A 465 27.85 17.13 -24.56
N LEU A 466 27.51 15.84 -24.61
CA LEU A 466 27.74 14.93 -23.49
C LEU A 466 29.19 14.43 -23.46
N ILE A 467 29.69 14.20 -22.25
CA ILE A 467 31.04 13.72 -22.00
C ILE A 467 30.96 12.26 -21.53
N PRO A 468 31.81 11.35 -22.07
CA PRO A 468 31.96 10.00 -21.57
C PRO A 468 32.30 9.93 -20.07
N GLU A 469 31.99 8.80 -19.44
CA GLU A 469 32.20 8.56 -18.00
C GLU A 469 31.35 9.45 -17.07
N GLN A 470 30.37 10.18 -17.61
CA GLN A 470 29.45 11.00 -16.83
C GLN A 470 28.04 10.43 -16.81
N LYS A 471 27.30 10.79 -15.76
CA LYS A 471 25.89 10.49 -15.58
C LYS A 471 25.07 11.77 -15.73
N TYR A 472 24.00 11.69 -16.50
CA TYR A 472 23.08 12.79 -16.70
C TYR A 472 21.68 12.39 -16.25
N LYS A 473 20.99 13.29 -15.56
CA LYS A 473 19.68 13.05 -14.98
C LYS A 473 18.75 14.19 -15.33
N PHE A 474 17.55 13.82 -15.76
CA PHE A 474 16.41 14.72 -15.77
C PHE A 474 15.34 14.15 -14.85
N SER A 475 14.91 14.94 -13.86
CA SER A 475 13.81 14.57 -12.97
C SER A 475 12.94 15.77 -12.69
N VAL A 476 11.64 15.54 -12.67
CA VAL A 476 10.62 16.56 -12.47
C VAL A 476 9.49 15.99 -11.61
N GLU A 477 9.06 16.79 -10.64
CA GLU A 477 7.90 16.55 -9.80
C GLU A 477 6.94 17.72 -9.99
N LEU A 478 5.68 17.43 -10.30
CA LEU A 478 4.65 18.40 -10.67
C LEU A 478 3.39 18.19 -9.85
N GLU A 479 2.81 19.30 -9.40
CA GLU A 479 1.52 19.33 -8.71
C GLU A 479 0.75 20.59 -9.12
N PRO A 480 -0.59 20.50 -9.30
CA PRO A 480 -1.40 21.69 -9.52
C PRO A 480 -1.44 22.54 -8.23
N GLU A 481 -1.35 23.86 -8.38
CA GLU A 481 -1.56 24.82 -7.30
C GLU A 481 -2.94 25.45 -7.51
N LEU A 482 -3.90 25.12 -6.64
CA LEU A 482 -5.26 25.66 -6.66
C LEU A 482 -5.46 26.60 -5.48
N ASN A 483 -4.92 27.81 -5.61
CA ASN A 483 -4.93 28.78 -4.52
C ASN A 483 -6.15 29.72 -4.64
N TRP A 484 -7.28 29.23 -4.15
CA TRP A 484 -8.48 30.05 -3.95
C TRP A 484 -8.30 30.97 -2.74
N THR A 485 -8.98 32.12 -2.79
CA THR A 485 -8.91 33.17 -1.77
C THR A 485 -10.29 33.48 -1.18
N GLU A 486 -11.31 33.53 -2.04
CA GLU A 486 -12.69 33.82 -1.66
C GLU A 486 -13.65 32.92 -2.44
N VAL A 487 -14.76 32.56 -1.81
CA VAL A 487 -15.89 31.90 -2.46
C VAL A 487 -17.16 32.68 -2.14
N THR A 488 -17.89 33.05 -3.19
CA THR A 488 -19.22 33.65 -3.08
C THR A 488 -20.26 32.55 -3.21
N ILE A 489 -21.03 32.37 -2.14
CA ILE A 489 -22.21 31.51 -2.10
C ILE A 489 -23.38 32.26 -2.73
N ARG A 490 -24.07 31.59 -3.66
CA ARG A 490 -25.23 32.13 -4.37
C ARG A 490 -26.36 32.39 -3.39
N ALA A 491 -27.02 33.55 -3.52
CA ALA A 491 -28.28 33.78 -2.82
C ALA A 491 -29.28 32.68 -3.21
N ASN A 492 -29.91 32.06 -2.20
CA ASN A 492 -30.92 31.05 -2.43
C ASN A 492 -32.09 31.21 -1.46
N ASP A 493 -33.30 31.32 -2.00
CA ASP A 493 -34.56 31.33 -1.26
C ASP A 493 -35.03 29.90 -0.89
N GLY A 494 -34.08 29.01 -0.60
CA GLY A 494 -34.28 27.60 -0.29
C GLY A 494 -33.61 26.71 -1.33
N LEU A 495 -32.39 26.23 -1.02
CA LEU A 495 -31.82 25.07 -1.72
C LEU A 495 -32.88 23.95 -1.79
N SER A 496 -33.03 23.32 -2.97
CA SER A 496 -34.08 22.32 -3.19
C SER A 496 -34.10 21.32 -2.03
N PRO A 497 -35.22 21.19 -1.29
CA PRO A 497 -35.23 20.49 -0.03
C PRO A 497 -34.69 19.07 -0.19
N THR A 498 -33.69 18.70 0.60
CA THR A 498 -33.17 17.33 0.59
C THR A 498 -34.15 16.46 1.36
N ASP A 499 -34.89 15.61 0.65
CA ASP A 499 -35.73 14.58 1.27
C ASP A 499 -34.82 13.46 1.80
N ASN A 500 -34.53 13.50 3.09
CA ASN A 500 -33.76 12.44 3.75
C ASN A 500 -34.70 11.58 4.60
N VAL A 501 -34.65 10.27 4.40
CA VAL A 501 -35.29 9.28 5.27
C VAL A 501 -34.19 8.49 5.97
N SER A 502 -34.14 8.61 7.28
CA SER A 502 -33.18 7.89 8.13
C SER A 502 -33.93 6.95 9.06
N LYS A 503 -33.66 5.65 8.97
CA LYS A 503 -34.12 4.67 9.96
C LYS A 503 -33.47 4.96 11.30
N ILE A 504 -34.22 4.94 12.41
CA ILE A 504 -33.71 4.88 13.78
C ILE A 504 -33.66 3.42 14.23
N ASN A 505 -32.46 2.81 14.14
CA ASN A 505 -32.24 1.41 14.50
C ASN A 505 -32.02 1.26 16.01
N ILE A 506 -33.07 1.53 16.79
CA ILE A 506 -33.10 1.18 18.21
C ILE A 506 -34.15 0.08 18.38
N ASP A 507 -33.70 -1.17 18.41
CA ASP A 507 -34.58 -2.35 18.47
C ASP A 507 -34.88 -2.74 19.92
N PHE A 508 -35.55 -1.82 20.63
CA PHE A 508 -36.01 -2.04 22.00
C PHE A 508 -36.87 -3.32 22.16
N PRO A 509 -37.75 -3.71 21.21
CA PRO A 509 -38.48 -4.97 21.28
C PRO A 509 -37.56 -6.19 21.41
N SER A 510 -36.53 -6.33 20.57
CA SER A 510 -35.57 -7.44 20.63
C SER A 510 -34.78 -7.47 21.94
N MET A 511 -34.43 -6.29 22.45
CA MET A 511 -33.75 -6.12 23.73
C MET A 511 -34.62 -6.56 24.92
N LEU A 512 -35.92 -6.26 24.91
CA LEU A 512 -36.87 -6.74 25.91
C LEU A 512 -37.25 -8.22 25.71
N ALA A 513 -37.30 -8.69 24.46
CA ALA A 513 -37.56 -10.09 24.13
C ALA A 513 -36.48 -11.03 24.70
N ALA A 514 -35.23 -10.55 24.83
CA ALA A 514 -34.16 -11.27 25.52
C ALA A 514 -34.44 -11.54 27.01
N LEU A 515 -35.36 -10.78 27.63
CA LEU A 515 -35.85 -11.02 28.98
C LEU A 515 -37.11 -11.91 29.03
N GLY A 516 -37.75 -12.13 27.87
CA GLY A 516 -39.01 -12.85 27.70
C GLY A 516 -39.80 -12.30 26.50
N SER A 517 -40.29 -13.19 25.63
CA SER A 517 -40.97 -12.82 24.37
C SER A 517 -42.24 -11.98 24.55
N ASP A 518 -42.93 -12.10 25.68
CA ASP A 518 -44.18 -11.36 25.95
C ASP A 518 -43.96 -9.99 26.60
N LEU A 519 -42.70 -9.60 26.84
CA LEU A 519 -42.39 -8.43 27.65
C LEU A 519 -42.49 -7.13 26.87
N SER A 520 -42.07 -7.11 25.61
CA SER A 520 -42.22 -5.94 24.74
C SER A 520 -43.65 -5.39 24.80
N LYS A 521 -44.67 -6.27 24.83
CA LYS A 521 -46.10 -5.92 24.91
C LYS A 521 -46.55 -5.36 26.27
N LYS A 522 -45.78 -5.59 27.33
CA LYS A 522 -46.11 -5.20 28.72
C LYS A 522 -45.41 -3.94 29.17
N PHE A 523 -44.39 -3.51 28.44
CA PHE A 523 -43.63 -2.30 28.73
C PHE A 523 -43.95 -1.20 27.72
N SER A 524 -43.89 0.04 28.19
CA SER A 524 -43.88 1.23 27.33
C SER A 524 -42.91 2.24 27.92
N LEU A 525 -42.13 2.92 27.09
CA LEU A 525 -41.23 3.99 27.51
C LEU A 525 -42.03 5.18 28.02
N LYS A 526 -41.53 5.78 29.10
CA LYS A 526 -42.12 7.00 29.68
C LYS A 526 -41.69 8.26 28.91
N LYS A 527 -40.44 8.29 28.45
CA LYS A 527 -39.82 9.43 27.75
C LYS A 527 -38.70 8.92 26.83
N LEU A 528 -38.54 9.52 25.66
CA LEU A 528 -37.40 9.36 24.77
C LEU A 528 -36.96 10.75 24.27
N PRO A 529 -36.19 11.50 25.09
CA PRO A 529 -35.74 12.83 24.72
C PRO A 529 -34.85 12.84 23.47
N VAL A 530 -35.14 13.77 22.56
CA VAL A 530 -34.35 14.06 21.37
C VAL A 530 -33.93 15.53 21.41
N TYR A 531 -32.64 15.77 21.29
CA TYR A 531 -32.04 17.10 21.25
C TYR A 531 -31.44 17.31 19.85
N LEU A 532 -31.98 18.28 19.10
CA LEU A 532 -31.41 18.70 17.82
C LEU A 532 -30.51 19.92 18.04
N PHE A 533 -29.34 19.90 17.42
CA PHE A 533 -28.37 21.00 17.40
C PHE A 533 -28.15 21.39 15.94
N CYS A 534 -28.66 22.55 15.56
CA CYS A 534 -28.43 23.13 14.24
C CYS A 534 -27.18 24.00 14.33
N GLU A 535 -26.09 23.56 13.72
CA GLU A 535 -24.81 24.25 13.78
C GLU A 535 -24.54 25.03 12.49
N LYS A 536 -23.81 26.13 12.65
CA LYS A 536 -23.22 26.87 11.53
C LYS A 536 -21.79 27.26 11.88
N PRO A 537 -20.92 27.45 10.88
CA PRO A 537 -19.58 27.99 11.12
C PRO A 537 -19.66 29.35 11.80
N SER A 538 -18.71 29.61 12.71
CA SER A 538 -18.62 30.88 13.45
C SER A 538 -17.98 31.98 12.60
N ILE A 539 -18.59 32.27 11.44
CA ILE A 539 -18.17 33.28 10.48
C ILE A 539 -19.26 34.37 10.44
N GLU A 540 -18.87 35.63 10.59
CA GLU A 540 -19.78 36.77 10.64
C GLU A 540 -20.67 36.87 9.40
N ALA A 541 -20.08 36.62 8.23
CA ALA A 541 -20.78 36.62 6.94
C ALA A 541 -21.95 35.60 6.90
N LEU A 542 -21.91 34.55 7.74
CA LEU A 542 -22.94 33.52 7.84
C LEU A 542 -23.94 33.79 8.99
N ASN A 543 -24.05 35.01 9.51
CA ASN A 543 -25.00 35.31 10.60
C ASN A 543 -26.46 35.37 10.14
N ASP A 544 -26.70 35.76 8.89
CA ASP A 544 -28.04 35.95 8.33
C ASP A 544 -28.59 34.70 7.61
N ILE A 545 -27.87 33.57 7.67
CA ILE A 545 -28.37 32.31 7.13
C ILE A 545 -29.57 31.83 7.95
N LYS A 546 -30.50 31.14 7.31
CA LYS A 546 -31.68 30.56 7.96
C LYS A 546 -31.84 29.10 7.56
N LEU A 547 -32.04 28.26 8.55
CA LEU A 547 -32.40 26.86 8.35
C LEU A 547 -33.90 26.71 8.55
N LYS A 548 -34.61 26.24 7.54
CA LYS A 548 -36.06 26.02 7.60
C LYS A 548 -36.38 24.59 7.18
N GLY A 549 -37.42 24.01 7.74
CA GLY A 549 -37.86 22.72 7.23
C GLY A 549 -38.89 22.02 8.09
N HIS A 550 -39.05 20.75 7.75
CA HIS A 550 -39.97 19.83 8.38
C HIS A 550 -39.23 18.55 8.76
N ILE A 551 -39.15 18.25 10.07
CA ILE A 551 -38.56 17.01 10.55
C ILE A 551 -39.62 16.25 11.33
N VAL A 552 -39.96 15.06 10.84
CA VAL A 552 -40.96 14.19 11.46
C VAL A 552 -40.38 12.82 11.77
N ALA A 553 -40.76 12.26 12.91
CA ALA A 553 -40.46 10.90 13.31
C ALA A 553 -41.75 10.08 13.33
N GLY A 554 -41.72 8.89 12.74
CA GLY A 554 -42.86 7.99 12.73
C GLY A 554 -42.42 6.55 12.49
N VAL A 555 -43.35 5.62 12.64
CA VAL A 555 -43.10 4.18 12.47
C VAL A 555 -43.46 3.70 11.05
N LYS A 556 -42.66 2.77 10.51
CA LYS A 556 -42.90 2.11 9.22
C LYS A 556 -42.51 0.64 9.26
N VAL A 557 -43.10 -0.16 8.36
CA VAL A 557 -42.79 -1.59 8.19
C VAL A 557 -41.61 -1.83 7.22
N SER A 558 -41.34 -0.87 6.33
CA SER A 558 -40.24 -0.94 5.35
C SER A 558 -39.64 0.44 5.08
N ASP A 559 -38.41 0.48 4.57
CA ASP A 559 -37.67 1.73 4.33
C ASP A 559 -38.39 2.66 3.32
N THR A 560 -39.06 2.08 2.33
CA THR A 560 -39.81 2.78 1.27
C THR A 560 -41.30 2.98 1.58
N GLY A 561 -41.80 2.44 2.70
CA GLY A 561 -43.20 2.53 3.07
C GLY A 561 -43.63 3.92 3.59
N ASN A 562 -44.95 4.10 3.72
CA ASN A 562 -45.53 5.25 4.43
C ASN A 562 -45.49 5.03 5.94
N PHE A 563 -45.64 6.12 6.70
CA PHE A 563 -45.85 6.00 8.14
C PHE A 563 -47.16 5.26 8.41
N THR A 564 -47.12 4.27 9.29
CA THR A 564 -48.27 3.45 9.66
C THR A 564 -49.14 4.11 10.74
N LYS A 565 -48.59 5.13 11.41
CA LYS A 565 -49.21 5.96 12.46
C LYS A 565 -48.94 7.44 12.19
N GLU A 566 -49.70 8.31 12.86
CA GLU A 566 -49.46 9.75 12.81
C GLU A 566 -48.05 10.06 13.32
N PRO A 567 -47.20 10.72 12.52
CA PRO A 567 -45.83 10.99 12.91
C PRO A 567 -45.75 12.19 13.87
N THR A 568 -44.77 12.16 14.76
CA THR A 568 -44.44 13.28 15.64
C THR A 568 -43.57 14.30 14.91
N ASN A 569 -43.98 15.56 14.91
CA ASN A 569 -43.14 16.64 14.42
C ASN A 569 -42.07 17.00 15.47
N ILE A 570 -40.81 16.78 15.12
CA ILE A 570 -39.68 16.99 16.04
C ILE A 570 -39.50 18.49 16.35
N LEU A 571 -39.89 19.36 15.42
CA LEU A 571 -39.81 20.82 15.57
C LEU A 571 -40.97 21.42 16.38
N GLY A 572 -41.97 20.61 16.73
CA GLY A 572 -43.15 21.01 17.51
C GLY A 572 -44.22 21.81 16.74
N THR A 573 -43.95 22.23 15.50
CA THR A 573 -44.86 23.05 14.67
C THR A 573 -45.30 22.31 13.42
N PRO A 574 -46.60 22.28 13.05
CA PRO A 574 -47.12 21.41 11.99
C PRO A 574 -46.79 21.83 10.55
N THR A 575 -46.12 22.98 10.34
CA THR A 575 -45.86 23.55 9.01
C THR A 575 -44.48 23.16 8.46
N GLN A 576 -44.32 23.13 7.13
CA GLN A 576 -43.04 22.78 6.49
C GLN A 576 -41.97 23.88 6.56
N ASP A 577 -42.31 25.10 6.97
CA ASP A 577 -41.46 26.29 6.86
C ASP A 577 -40.91 26.80 8.20
N SER A 578 -40.81 25.92 9.19
CA SER A 578 -40.39 26.32 10.54
C SER A 578 -38.90 26.60 10.59
N GLU A 579 -38.55 27.81 11.03
CA GLU A 579 -37.17 28.25 11.22
C GLU A 579 -36.57 27.56 12.46
N MET A 580 -35.40 26.95 12.28
CA MET A 580 -34.67 26.26 13.34
C MET A 580 -33.58 27.19 13.87
N PRO A 581 -33.56 27.47 15.19
CA PRO A 581 -32.54 28.33 15.78
C PRO A 581 -31.18 27.61 15.74
N PHE A 582 -30.11 28.34 15.44
CA PHE A 582 -28.77 27.78 15.51
C PHE A 582 -28.30 27.67 16.96
N ALA A 583 -27.81 26.49 17.34
CA ALA A 583 -27.19 26.23 18.62
C ALA A 583 -26.07 25.21 18.43
N LYS A 584 -24.89 25.54 18.97
CA LYS A 584 -23.73 24.66 18.90
C LYS A 584 -23.98 23.41 19.75
N MET A 585 -23.69 22.24 19.20
CA MET A 585 -23.62 21.01 19.97
C MET A 585 -22.49 21.14 21.00
N PRO A 586 -22.76 20.86 22.28
CA PRO A 586 -21.73 20.89 23.29
C PRO A 586 -20.64 19.84 23.01
N ASP A 587 -19.40 20.15 23.40
CA ASP A 587 -18.30 19.20 23.29
C ASP A 587 -18.64 17.90 24.03
N ILE A 588 -18.32 16.76 23.40
CA ILE A 588 -18.65 15.43 23.94
C ILE A 588 -17.54 15.02 24.92
N ILE A 589 -17.80 15.23 26.21
CA ILE A 589 -16.91 14.85 27.31
C ILE A 589 -17.20 13.40 27.68
N LYS A 590 -16.17 12.56 27.77
CA LYS A 590 -16.25 11.17 28.21
C LYS A 590 -15.31 10.90 29.38
N ASN A 591 -15.67 9.95 30.24
CA ASN A 591 -14.74 9.43 31.26
C ASN A 591 -13.83 8.33 30.69
N ASP A 592 -12.91 7.81 31.51
CA ASP A 592 -11.94 6.76 31.14
C ASP A 592 -12.59 5.46 30.64
N ASN A 593 -13.85 5.22 31.01
CA ASN A 593 -14.64 4.06 30.57
C ASN A 593 -15.47 4.35 29.31
N GLY A 594 -15.30 5.52 28.67
CA GLY A 594 -16.03 5.92 27.47
C GLY A 594 -17.48 6.38 27.69
N VAL A 595 -17.92 6.57 28.93
CA VAL A 595 -19.27 7.06 29.29
C VAL A 595 -19.36 8.56 29.03
N VAL A 596 -20.39 9.00 28.32
CA VAL A 596 -20.64 10.41 28.00
C VAL A 596 -21.18 11.17 29.22
N LEU A 597 -20.51 12.27 29.55
CA LEU A 597 -20.81 13.16 30.68
C LEU A 597 -21.47 14.49 30.27
N THR A 598 -21.51 14.79 28.97
CA THR A 598 -22.10 16.02 28.44
C THR A 598 -23.60 16.10 28.72
N ASN A 599 -24.09 17.18 29.31
CA ASN A 599 -25.52 17.33 29.64
C ASN A 599 -26.30 18.01 28.51
N PHE A 600 -26.82 17.24 27.56
CA PHE A 600 -27.53 17.77 26.39
C PHE A 600 -28.84 18.52 26.73
N ALA A 601 -29.45 18.22 27.88
CA ALA A 601 -30.65 18.91 28.34
C ALA A 601 -30.36 20.34 28.86
N ALA A 602 -29.18 20.55 29.43
CA ALA A 602 -28.76 21.84 30.00
C ALA A 602 -28.07 22.76 29.00
N THR A 603 -27.72 22.26 27.81
CA THR A 603 -26.85 22.97 26.84
C THR A 603 -27.60 23.85 25.84
N GLY A 604 -28.93 23.97 25.96
CA GLY A 604 -29.73 24.81 25.08
C GLY A 604 -29.75 24.30 23.64
N ALA A 605 -30.28 23.09 23.43
CA ALA A 605 -30.47 22.53 22.09
C ALA A 605 -31.36 23.45 21.23
N SER A 606 -31.13 23.44 19.91
CA SER A 606 -31.96 24.18 18.95
C SER A 606 -33.43 23.78 19.08
N VAL A 607 -33.68 22.49 19.25
CA VAL A 607 -35.03 21.91 19.39
C VAL A 607 -34.96 20.73 20.35
N VAL A 608 -35.99 20.60 21.20
CA VAL A 608 -36.17 19.46 22.11
C VAL A 608 -37.51 18.80 21.82
N SER A 609 -37.50 17.48 21.60
CA SER A 609 -38.69 16.66 21.36
C SER A 609 -38.70 15.41 22.23
N ASP A 610 -39.85 14.72 22.28
CA ASP A 610 -40.00 13.41 22.90
C ASP A 610 -40.60 12.43 21.89
N LEU A 611 -39.91 11.31 21.64
CA LEU A 611 -40.33 10.28 20.69
C LEU A 611 -40.82 8.99 21.37
N ALA A 612 -41.14 9.03 22.67
CA ALA A 612 -41.61 7.86 23.40
C ALA A 612 -42.86 7.25 22.78
N GLU A 613 -43.83 8.06 22.34
CA GLU A 613 -45.05 7.59 21.69
C GLU A 613 -44.77 6.79 20.42
N GLN A 614 -43.95 7.33 19.51
CA GLN A 614 -43.60 6.68 18.25
C GLN A 614 -42.86 5.37 18.47
N LEU A 615 -41.89 5.38 19.38
CA LEU A 615 -41.16 4.17 19.70
C LEU A 615 -42.06 3.15 20.42
N ASN A 616 -43.03 3.60 21.20
CA ASN A 616 -44.00 2.70 21.85
C ASN A 616 -44.88 1.93 20.88
N HIS A 617 -45.12 2.43 19.67
CA HIS A 617 -45.80 1.66 18.62
C HIS A 617 -44.98 0.43 18.17
N THR A 618 -43.65 0.54 18.12
CA THR A 618 -42.76 -0.59 17.79
C THR A 618 -42.79 -1.71 18.84
N PHE A 619 -43.22 -1.41 20.08
CA PHE A 619 -43.47 -2.45 21.09
C PHE A 619 -44.74 -3.25 20.84
N ALA A 620 -45.72 -2.66 20.14
CA ALA A 620 -46.99 -3.31 19.80
C ALA A 620 -46.89 -4.15 18.52
N ASP A 621 -46.05 -3.75 17.56
CA ASP A 621 -45.75 -4.48 16.33
C ASP A 621 -44.24 -4.54 16.06
N GLU A 622 -43.66 -5.73 16.15
CA GLU A 622 -42.23 -5.98 15.99
C GLU A 622 -41.68 -5.69 14.59
N ASN A 623 -42.57 -5.62 13.58
CA ASN A 623 -42.23 -5.29 12.21
C ASN A 623 -42.12 -3.78 11.99
N GLU A 624 -42.71 -2.98 12.86
CA GLU A 624 -42.59 -1.52 12.81
C GLU A 624 -41.23 -1.07 13.35
N LYS A 625 -40.54 -0.20 12.62
CA LYS A 625 -39.31 0.45 13.05
C LYS A 625 -39.49 1.96 13.03
N LEU A 626 -38.77 2.67 13.90
CA LEU A 626 -38.79 4.13 13.96
C LEU A 626 -38.00 4.71 12.78
N TYR A 627 -38.55 5.70 12.09
CA TYR A 627 -37.90 6.44 11.01
C TYR A 627 -38.05 7.93 11.24
N VAL A 628 -37.03 8.70 10.86
CA VAL A 628 -37.09 10.14 10.75
C VAL A 628 -37.08 10.51 9.28
N LYS A 629 -38.08 11.28 8.86
CA LYS A 629 -38.12 11.94 7.56
C LYS A 629 -37.87 13.42 7.77
N SER A 630 -36.87 13.96 7.11
CA SER A 630 -36.55 15.38 7.14
C SER A 630 -36.61 15.96 5.73
N LYS A 631 -37.20 17.15 5.65
CA LYS A 631 -37.19 18.00 4.46
C LYS A 631 -36.67 19.36 4.90
N VAL A 632 -35.40 19.63 4.63
CA VAL A 632 -34.70 20.82 5.12
C VAL A 632 -34.28 21.68 3.94
N ALA A 633 -34.53 22.98 4.06
CA ALA A 633 -34.11 24.01 3.14
C ALA A 633 -33.18 24.98 3.89
N LEU A 634 -32.05 25.29 3.26
CA LEU A 634 -31.12 26.29 3.73
C LEU A 634 -31.30 27.54 2.88
N THR A 635 -31.64 28.64 3.54
CA THR A 635 -31.71 29.99 2.96
C THR A 635 -30.42 30.70 3.30
N ILE A 636 -29.67 31.08 2.26
CA ILE A 636 -28.40 31.79 2.41
C ILE A 636 -28.54 33.09 1.60
N PRO A 637 -28.40 34.28 2.21
CA PRO A 637 -28.21 35.50 1.44
C PRO A 637 -26.91 35.38 0.63
N ARG A 638 -26.76 36.14 -0.46
CA ARG A 638 -25.50 36.15 -1.20
C ARG A 638 -24.36 36.52 -0.26
N THR A 639 -23.44 35.59 -0.04
CA THR A 639 -22.43 35.70 1.03
C THR A 639 -21.07 35.32 0.48
N THR A 640 -20.05 36.12 0.79
CA THR A 640 -18.66 35.79 0.45
C THR A 640 -17.93 35.32 1.71
N ILE A 641 -17.27 34.18 1.60
CA ILE A 641 -16.39 33.64 2.64
C ILE A 641 -14.95 33.59 2.13
N THR A 642 -14.00 33.95 2.98
CA THR A 642 -12.58 33.92 2.65
C THR A 642 -11.95 32.61 3.12
N LYS A 643 -10.85 32.23 2.47
CA LYS A 643 -10.04 31.08 2.88
C LYS A 643 -9.50 31.22 4.30
N GLU A 644 -9.04 32.41 4.67
CA GLU A 644 -8.52 32.70 6.01
C GLU A 644 -9.59 32.48 7.10
N GLN A 645 -10.83 32.92 6.87
CA GLN A 645 -11.95 32.68 7.80
C GLN A 645 -12.19 31.18 7.97
N MET A 646 -12.19 30.41 6.89
CA MET A 646 -12.40 28.96 6.96
C MET A 646 -11.23 28.23 7.61
N ASP A 647 -10.00 28.62 7.29
CA ASP A 647 -8.77 28.04 7.84
C ASP A 647 -8.61 28.30 9.34
N SER A 648 -9.22 29.37 9.86
CA SER A 648 -9.26 29.66 11.31
C SER A 648 -10.15 28.69 12.12
N LEU A 649 -11.04 27.94 11.45
CA LEU A 649 -11.94 26.98 12.09
C LEU A 649 -11.37 25.56 12.05
N SER A 650 -11.65 24.76 13.08
CA SER A 650 -11.39 23.31 13.05
C SER A 650 -12.30 22.65 12.01
N LYS A 651 -11.82 21.57 11.37
CA LYS A 651 -12.54 20.87 10.28
C LYS A 651 -13.98 20.50 10.66
N GLU A 652 -14.21 20.08 11.90
CA GLU A 652 -15.52 19.67 12.46
C GLU A 652 -16.53 20.82 12.60
N HIS A 653 -16.12 22.07 12.39
CA HIS A 653 -16.95 23.28 12.52
C HIS A 653 -17.03 24.11 11.23
N ARG A 654 -16.58 23.55 10.09
CA ARG A 654 -16.60 24.23 8.78
C ARG A 654 -17.91 24.05 8.02
N ALA A 655 -18.83 23.25 8.54
CA ALA A 655 -20.04 22.85 7.84
C ALA A 655 -21.32 23.32 8.55
N ILE A 656 -22.40 23.49 7.78
CA ILE A 656 -23.74 23.77 8.32
C ILE A 656 -24.45 22.43 8.51
N SER A 657 -24.70 22.04 9.76
CA SER A 657 -25.17 20.69 10.06
C SER A 657 -26.35 20.65 11.04
N ILE A 658 -27.12 19.56 10.99
CA ILE A 658 -28.09 19.19 12.03
C ILE A 658 -27.56 17.96 12.73
N LYS A 659 -27.09 18.13 13.97
CA LYS A 659 -26.62 17.06 14.84
C LYS A 659 -27.68 16.69 15.86
N VAL A 660 -27.73 15.43 16.25
CA VAL A 660 -28.80 14.91 17.10
C VAL A 660 -28.26 14.02 18.19
N ALA A 661 -28.71 14.29 19.41
CA ALA A 661 -28.52 13.42 20.57
C ALA A 661 -29.86 12.83 21.00
N ILE A 662 -29.95 11.50 21.02
CA ILE A 662 -31.13 10.76 21.52
C ILE A 662 -30.77 10.16 22.87
N GLU A 663 -31.40 10.64 23.93
CA GLU A 663 -31.28 10.05 25.26
C GLU A 663 -32.22 8.85 25.36
N VAL A 664 -31.66 7.70 25.68
CA VAL A 664 -32.33 6.41 25.78
C VAL A 664 -32.40 6.04 27.27
N PRO A 665 -33.44 6.46 28.01
CA PRO A 665 -33.60 6.10 29.41
C PRO A 665 -34.22 4.71 29.56
N PHE A 666 -33.72 3.93 30.51
CA PHE A 666 -34.31 2.65 30.88
C PHE A 666 -35.37 2.81 31.98
N ASP A 667 -36.36 3.66 31.69
CA ASP A 667 -37.51 3.99 32.54
C ASP A 667 -38.82 3.67 31.81
N PHE A 668 -39.50 2.62 32.28
CA PHE A 668 -40.63 2.01 31.61
C PHE A 668 -41.89 2.06 32.49
N LYS A 669 -43.05 2.20 31.84
CA LYS A 669 -44.36 1.89 32.42
C LYS A 669 -44.69 0.43 32.14
N VAL A 670 -45.01 -0.31 33.19
CA VAL A 670 -45.44 -1.72 33.17
C VAL A 670 -46.95 -1.77 33.24
N LYS A 671 -47.58 -2.52 32.33
CA LYS A 671 -49.04 -2.73 32.30
C LYS A 671 -49.38 -4.20 32.54
N GLY A 672 -50.47 -4.44 33.25
CA GLY A 672 -51.09 -5.76 33.35
C GLY A 672 -51.85 -6.13 32.06
N ASN A 673 -52.05 -7.42 31.84
CA ASN A 673 -52.91 -7.97 30.78
C ASN A 673 -54.39 -7.70 31.05
N THR A 674 -54.77 -7.58 32.33
CA THR A 674 -56.12 -7.18 32.77
C THR A 674 -56.03 -5.97 33.71
N PRO A 675 -57.11 -5.19 33.85
CA PRO A 675 -57.14 -4.04 34.77
C PRO A 675 -56.84 -4.41 36.23
N ASP A 676 -57.11 -5.64 36.64
CA ASP A 676 -56.93 -6.13 38.02
C ASP A 676 -55.54 -6.75 38.27
N GLU A 677 -54.73 -6.96 37.24
CA GLU A 677 -53.40 -7.54 37.39
C GLU A 677 -52.45 -6.53 38.05
N LYS A 678 -51.93 -6.88 39.23
CA LYS A 678 -51.06 -6.01 40.04
C LYS A 678 -49.56 -6.22 39.80
N ALA A 679 -49.17 -7.28 39.08
CA ALA A 679 -47.78 -7.58 38.78
C ALA A 679 -47.65 -8.45 37.53
N VAL A 680 -46.58 -8.21 36.78
CA VAL A 680 -46.16 -9.00 35.63
C VAL A 680 -45.03 -9.95 36.04
N TYR A 681 -45.06 -11.17 35.52
CA TYR A 681 -44.04 -12.19 35.80
C TYR A 681 -43.10 -12.39 34.61
N LEU A 682 -41.79 -12.25 34.85
CA LEU A 682 -40.74 -12.56 33.90
C LEU A 682 -40.22 -13.98 34.16
N ASN A 683 -40.12 -14.80 33.12
CA ASN A 683 -39.48 -16.11 33.26
C ASN A 683 -37.95 -15.93 33.32
N LEU A 684 -37.32 -16.39 34.41
CA LEU A 684 -35.88 -16.21 34.63
C LEU A 684 -34.99 -17.23 33.92
N GLY A 685 -35.56 -18.27 33.28
CA GLY A 685 -34.79 -19.31 32.59
C GLY A 685 -33.83 -18.79 31.50
N GLY A 686 -34.09 -17.63 30.90
CA GLY A 686 -33.19 -16.98 29.92
C GLY A 686 -32.13 -16.05 30.53
N LEU A 687 -32.27 -15.67 31.81
CA LEU A 687 -31.39 -14.73 32.52
C LEU A 687 -30.33 -15.44 33.36
N PHE A 688 -30.69 -16.55 34.00
CA PHE A 688 -29.78 -17.39 34.77
C PHE A 688 -29.15 -18.43 33.83
N GLY A 689 -27.82 -18.46 33.72
CA GLY A 689 -27.06 -19.30 32.76
C GLY A 689 -26.98 -20.78 33.13
N GLY A 690 -28.03 -21.36 33.70
CA GLY A 690 -28.04 -22.75 34.17
C GLY A 690 -29.39 -23.39 33.87
N SER A 691 -29.36 -24.42 33.03
CA SER A 691 -30.53 -25.20 32.61
C SER A 691 -31.24 -25.82 33.81
N SER A 692 -32.51 -25.46 34.03
CA SER A 692 -33.48 -26.22 34.82
C SER A 692 -33.94 -27.52 34.11
N GLU A 693 -33.10 -28.09 33.23
CA GLU A 693 -33.45 -29.23 32.40
C GLU A 693 -33.30 -30.57 33.13
N GLY A 694 -32.46 -30.62 34.18
CA GLY A 694 -32.26 -31.77 35.06
C GLY A 694 -32.99 -31.65 36.41
N ASP A 695 -32.94 -32.72 37.21
CA ASP A 695 -33.43 -32.72 38.61
C ASP A 695 -32.56 -31.82 39.50
N LEU A 696 -33.18 -31.00 40.37
CA LEU A 696 -32.47 -30.04 41.25
C LEU A 696 -31.39 -30.71 42.12
N PHE A 697 -31.61 -31.96 42.53
CA PHE A 697 -30.67 -32.72 43.36
C PHE A 697 -29.70 -33.57 42.53
N GLY A 698 -29.70 -33.43 41.20
CA GLY A 698 -28.83 -34.16 40.28
C GLY A 698 -29.14 -35.65 40.18
N ARG A 699 -30.38 -36.06 40.48
CA ARG A 699 -30.79 -37.47 40.41
C ARG A 699 -31.08 -37.89 38.97
N SER A 700 -30.74 -39.14 38.65
CA SER A 700 -31.08 -39.80 37.39
C SER A 700 -32.33 -40.68 37.47
N GLU A 701 -32.85 -40.92 38.67
CA GLU A 701 -34.08 -41.68 38.95
C GLU A 701 -34.73 -41.24 40.28
N ALA A 702 -35.98 -41.64 40.51
CA ALA A 702 -36.68 -41.35 41.75
C ALA A 702 -36.00 -42.06 42.94
N THR A 703 -35.76 -41.34 44.03
CA THR A 703 -35.17 -41.92 45.24
C THR A 703 -36.26 -42.55 46.10
N ASP A 704 -36.06 -43.79 46.56
CA ASP A 704 -36.93 -44.40 47.56
C ASP A 704 -36.81 -43.66 48.90
N ILE A 705 -37.91 -43.02 49.29
CA ILE A 705 -38.02 -42.13 50.46
C ILE A 705 -37.76 -42.89 51.76
N ASN A 706 -38.16 -44.17 51.84
CA ASN A 706 -37.97 -44.99 53.04
C ASN A 706 -36.48 -45.20 53.33
N ASN A 707 -35.65 -45.25 52.29
CA ASN A 707 -34.20 -45.41 52.40
C ASN A 707 -33.47 -44.10 52.77
N ILE A 708 -34.14 -42.95 52.67
CA ILE A 708 -33.56 -41.65 52.98
C ILE A 708 -34.13 -40.94 54.21
N GLN A 709 -35.19 -41.47 54.84
CA GLN A 709 -35.78 -40.92 56.07
C GLN A 709 -34.76 -40.70 57.19
N LYS A 710 -33.80 -41.61 57.37
CA LYS A 710 -32.71 -41.46 58.34
C LYS A 710 -31.72 -40.32 58.04
N TYR A 711 -31.64 -39.87 56.78
CA TYR A 711 -30.84 -38.72 56.37
C TYR A 711 -31.65 -37.43 56.37
N ILE A 712 -32.97 -37.51 56.25
CA ILE A 712 -33.87 -36.35 56.42
C ILE A 712 -33.93 -35.95 57.90
N SER A 713 -33.89 -36.92 58.82
CA SER A 713 -34.02 -36.67 60.27
C SER A 713 -32.87 -35.88 60.90
N ILE A 714 -31.70 -35.88 60.28
CA ILE A 714 -30.51 -35.12 60.71
C ILE A 714 -30.41 -33.73 60.07
N ILE A 715 -31.35 -33.35 59.20
CA ILE A 715 -31.37 -32.03 58.58
C ILE A 715 -31.81 -31.03 59.64
N ASN A 716 -30.92 -30.09 59.94
CA ASN A 716 -31.13 -29.04 60.92
C ASN A 716 -31.89 -27.86 60.30
N SER A 717 -31.52 -27.44 59.08
CA SER A 717 -32.27 -26.41 58.37
C SER A 717 -32.15 -26.53 56.85
N ALA A 718 -33.20 -26.11 56.14
CA ALA A 718 -33.18 -25.94 54.69
C ALA A 718 -33.65 -24.52 54.37
N LYS A 719 -32.88 -23.77 53.57
CA LYS A 719 -33.12 -22.35 53.30
C LYS A 719 -32.93 -22.04 51.82
N LEU A 720 -33.86 -21.28 51.25
CA LEU A 720 -33.61 -20.58 49.98
C LEU A 720 -32.79 -19.33 50.24
N VAL A 721 -31.70 -19.19 49.51
CA VAL A 721 -30.76 -18.08 49.63
C VAL A 721 -30.52 -17.48 48.26
N TYR A 722 -30.75 -16.19 48.13
CA TYR A 722 -30.29 -15.40 47.00
C TYR A 722 -29.13 -14.51 47.44
N LYS A 723 -27.97 -14.67 46.80
CA LYS A 723 -26.78 -13.86 47.11
C LYS A 723 -26.69 -12.73 46.08
N SER A 724 -27.19 -11.55 46.36
CA SER A 724 -26.89 -10.29 45.62
C SER A 724 -26.56 -9.17 46.59
N LYS A 725 -25.75 -8.19 46.17
CA LYS A 725 -25.37 -7.03 46.98
C LYS A 725 -26.34 -5.85 46.86
N VAL A 726 -27.00 -5.68 45.71
CA VAL A 726 -27.90 -4.55 45.40
C VAL A 726 -28.98 -5.00 44.41
N ALA A 727 -30.21 -4.53 44.61
CA ALA A 727 -31.30 -4.72 43.64
C ALA A 727 -31.04 -3.91 42.35
N PRO A 728 -31.01 -4.54 41.17
CA PRO A 728 -30.71 -3.90 39.89
C PRO A 728 -31.87 -3.09 39.31
N PHE A 729 -33.04 -3.16 39.95
CA PHE A 729 -34.27 -2.55 39.52
C PHE A 729 -34.83 -1.68 40.64
N LYS A 730 -35.52 -0.60 40.27
CA LYS A 730 -36.48 0.07 41.14
C LYS A 730 -37.85 -0.06 40.49
N SER A 731 -38.87 -0.27 41.31
CA SER A 731 -40.25 -0.25 40.84
C SER A 731 -41.10 0.64 41.73
N PHE A 732 -42.12 1.22 41.15
CA PHE A 732 -43.11 2.02 41.85
C PHE A 732 -44.48 1.58 41.39
N ALA A 733 -45.44 1.45 42.29
CA ALA A 733 -46.81 1.20 41.90
C ALA A 733 -47.39 2.42 41.15
N ALA A 734 -48.57 2.25 40.56
CA ALA A 734 -49.25 3.31 39.81
C ALA A 734 -49.52 4.58 40.64
N ASP A 735 -49.64 4.45 41.97
CA ASP A 735 -49.83 5.56 42.92
C ASP A 735 -48.52 6.23 43.36
N GLY A 736 -47.38 5.79 42.83
CA GLY A 736 -46.05 6.32 43.13
C GLY A 736 -45.39 5.73 44.39
N THR A 737 -46.04 4.79 45.08
CA THR A 737 -45.41 4.09 46.21
C THR A 737 -44.27 3.19 45.73
N GLU A 738 -43.11 3.26 46.39
CA GLU A 738 -41.99 2.37 46.06
C GLU A 738 -42.41 0.93 46.34
N THR A 739 -42.19 0.08 45.34
CA THR A 739 -42.44 -1.35 45.42
C THR A 739 -41.18 -2.09 45.03
N HIS A 740 -41.05 -3.33 45.50
CA HIS A 740 -39.86 -4.11 45.23
C HIS A 740 -40.14 -5.18 44.19
N VAL A 741 -39.19 -5.32 43.27
CA VAL A 741 -39.11 -6.48 42.39
C VAL A 741 -38.72 -7.68 43.25
N SER A 742 -39.46 -8.77 43.16
CA SER A 742 -39.24 -9.97 43.97
C SER A 742 -39.00 -11.21 43.10
N ILE A 743 -38.34 -12.23 43.65
CA ILE A 743 -38.16 -13.52 43.01
C ILE A 743 -39.22 -14.48 43.54
N GLU A 744 -40.01 -15.07 42.65
CA GLU A 744 -40.96 -16.14 42.95
C GLU A 744 -40.36 -17.48 42.52
N VAL A 745 -40.29 -18.43 43.44
CA VAL A 745 -39.86 -19.80 43.21
C VAL A 745 -41.07 -20.70 43.39
N ASP A 746 -41.45 -21.37 42.30
CA ASP A 746 -42.51 -22.36 42.26
C ASP A 746 -41.88 -23.74 42.14
N PHE A 747 -42.13 -24.61 43.11
CA PHE A 747 -41.58 -25.96 43.16
C PHE A 747 -42.45 -26.99 42.42
N ASN A 748 -43.37 -26.56 41.56
CA ASN A 748 -44.11 -27.36 40.57
C ASN A 748 -44.62 -28.73 41.08
N SER A 749 -45.89 -28.82 41.48
CA SER A 749 -46.57 -30.08 41.81
C SER A 749 -46.01 -30.86 43.02
N THR A 750 -45.21 -30.21 43.88
CA THR A 750 -44.69 -30.76 45.14
C THR A 750 -45.64 -30.60 46.33
N GLY A 751 -46.71 -29.79 46.20
CA GLY A 751 -47.55 -29.39 47.32
C GLY A 751 -46.91 -28.37 48.27
N VAL A 752 -45.73 -27.84 47.91
CA VAL A 752 -45.07 -26.75 48.61
C VAL A 752 -45.57 -25.42 48.06
N ASP A 753 -46.02 -24.53 48.95
CA ASP A 753 -46.46 -23.20 48.56
C ASP A 753 -45.32 -22.41 47.90
N LYS A 754 -45.68 -21.61 46.90
CA LYS A 754 -44.76 -20.71 46.21
C LYS A 754 -44.02 -19.83 47.20
N LYS A 755 -42.72 -19.69 46.97
CA LYS A 755 -41.85 -18.91 47.82
C LYS A 755 -41.51 -17.60 47.12
N THR A 756 -41.82 -16.48 47.76
CA THR A 756 -41.47 -15.14 47.27
C THR A 756 -40.50 -14.49 48.24
N PHE A 757 -39.40 -13.94 47.74
CA PHE A 757 -38.49 -13.14 48.54
C PHE A 757 -37.87 -12.01 47.69
N ASP A 758 -37.50 -10.91 48.34
CA ASP A 758 -36.96 -9.73 47.67
C ASP A 758 -35.47 -9.90 47.35
N PHE A 759 -34.96 -9.17 46.35
CA PHE A 759 -33.53 -9.20 45.96
C PHE A 759 -32.58 -8.80 47.12
N ASN A 760 -33.08 -8.08 48.13
CA ASN A 760 -32.37 -7.68 49.34
C ASN A 760 -32.89 -8.40 50.61
N GLY A 761 -33.74 -9.40 50.46
CA GLY A 761 -34.37 -10.13 51.56
C GLY A 761 -33.42 -11.13 52.23
N GLY A 762 -33.74 -11.49 53.48
CA GLY A 762 -33.05 -12.57 54.20
C GLY A 762 -33.36 -13.97 53.64
N PRO A 763 -32.64 -15.01 54.08
CA PRO A 763 -32.88 -16.38 53.63
C PRO A 763 -34.29 -16.84 54.04
N LEU A 764 -34.99 -17.50 53.13
CA LEU A 764 -36.33 -18.04 53.41
C LEU A 764 -36.22 -19.49 53.87
N VAL A 765 -36.61 -19.75 55.11
CA VAL A 765 -36.56 -21.09 55.71
C VAL A 765 -37.67 -21.96 55.14
N LEU A 766 -37.31 -23.16 54.70
CA LEU A 766 -38.26 -24.24 54.39
C LEU A 766 -38.55 -25.02 55.67
N THR A 767 -39.83 -25.26 55.93
CA THR A 767 -40.23 -26.18 56.99
C THR A 767 -39.77 -27.60 56.65
N ARG A 768 -39.66 -28.44 57.67
CA ARG A 768 -39.25 -29.84 57.50
C ARG A 768 -40.20 -30.61 56.56
N SER A 769 -41.51 -30.40 56.70
CA SER A 769 -42.53 -31.00 55.83
C SER A 769 -42.41 -30.56 54.38
N GLU A 770 -42.08 -29.28 54.14
CA GLU A 770 -41.85 -28.76 52.79
C GLU A 770 -40.58 -29.36 52.17
N PHE A 771 -39.48 -29.40 52.93
CA PHE A 771 -38.25 -30.01 52.44
C PHE A 771 -38.44 -31.50 52.13
N GLU A 772 -39.16 -32.23 52.99
CA GLU A 772 -39.55 -33.62 52.72
C GLU A 772 -40.33 -33.72 51.41
N ALA A 773 -41.34 -32.87 51.19
CA ALA A 773 -42.12 -32.85 49.96
C ALA A 773 -41.25 -32.59 48.71
N LEU A 774 -40.26 -31.69 48.79
CA LEU A 774 -39.30 -31.46 47.69
C LEU A 774 -38.48 -32.71 47.38
N MET A 775 -38.01 -33.43 48.40
CA MET A 775 -37.23 -34.66 48.22
C MET A 775 -38.04 -35.81 47.61
N LYS A 776 -39.36 -35.85 47.84
CA LYS A 776 -40.27 -36.90 47.30
C LYS A 776 -40.54 -36.75 45.80
N THR A 777 -40.52 -35.53 45.27
CA THR A 777 -40.82 -35.28 43.85
C THR A 777 -39.61 -35.55 42.98
N TYR A 778 -39.76 -36.36 41.91
CA TYR A 778 -38.72 -36.60 40.91
C TYR A 778 -39.33 -36.63 39.49
N PRO A 779 -38.73 -35.94 38.50
CA PRO A 779 -37.66 -34.95 38.65
C PRO A 779 -38.19 -33.65 39.29
N LEU A 780 -37.46 -33.09 40.25
CA LEU A 780 -37.77 -31.79 40.84
C LEU A 780 -37.20 -30.68 39.94
N LYS A 781 -38.10 -29.96 39.26
CA LYS A 781 -37.77 -28.86 38.36
C LYS A 781 -38.47 -27.57 38.80
N PRO A 782 -37.88 -26.77 39.70
CA PRO A 782 -38.50 -25.53 40.13
C PRO A 782 -38.56 -24.51 38.97
N SER A 783 -39.66 -23.76 38.89
CA SER A 783 -39.79 -22.58 38.04
C SER A 783 -39.43 -21.33 38.84
N ILE A 784 -38.59 -20.48 38.26
CA ILE A 784 -38.16 -19.23 38.89
C ILE A 784 -38.65 -18.07 38.03
N LYS A 785 -39.36 -17.13 38.63
CA LYS A 785 -39.91 -15.95 37.95
C LYS A 785 -39.55 -14.68 38.70
N VAL A 786 -39.28 -13.59 37.98
CA VAL A 786 -39.23 -12.25 38.58
C VAL A 786 -40.61 -11.65 38.53
N LYS A 787 -41.12 -11.25 39.70
CA LYS A 787 -42.38 -10.53 39.82
C LYS A 787 -42.08 -9.03 39.78
N ILE A 788 -42.57 -8.35 38.76
CA ILE A 788 -42.47 -6.89 38.57
C ILE A 788 -43.85 -6.27 38.84
N PRO A 789 -43.98 -5.41 39.84
CA PRO A 789 -45.22 -4.67 40.09
C PRO A 789 -45.67 -3.85 38.87
N VAL A 790 -46.99 -3.75 38.67
CA VAL A 790 -47.57 -2.84 37.66
C VAL A 790 -47.39 -1.39 38.12
N GLY A 791 -46.93 -0.52 37.22
CA GLY A 791 -46.55 0.85 37.55
C GLY A 791 -45.30 1.29 36.80
N GLN A 792 -44.34 1.91 37.49
CA GLN A 792 -43.08 2.36 36.91
C GLN A 792 -41.96 1.36 37.23
N PHE A 793 -41.10 1.07 36.26
CA PHE A 793 -39.97 0.16 36.38
C PHE A 793 -38.72 0.82 35.79
N MET A 794 -37.65 0.86 36.58
CA MET A 794 -36.39 1.54 36.25
C MET A 794 -35.22 0.58 36.42
N ILE A 795 -34.34 0.53 35.43
CA ILE A 795 -33.07 -0.19 35.55
C ILE A 795 -32.07 0.72 36.24
N GLN A 796 -31.41 0.23 37.29
CA GLN A 796 -30.43 1.02 38.02
C GLN A 796 -29.10 1.14 37.26
N GLN A 797 -28.47 2.31 37.33
CA GLN A 797 -27.13 2.56 36.80
C GLN A 797 -26.05 1.92 37.69
N ASP A 798 -24.95 1.46 37.08
CA ASP A 798 -23.75 0.93 37.75
C ASP A 798 -23.98 -0.25 38.71
N VAL A 799 -25.17 -0.88 38.69
CA VAL A 799 -25.46 -2.08 39.47
C VAL A 799 -25.16 -3.33 38.65
N LYS A 800 -24.19 -4.13 39.12
CA LYS A 800 -23.96 -5.47 38.56
C LYS A 800 -25.01 -6.44 39.12
N MET A 801 -25.79 -7.05 38.22
CA MET A 801 -26.62 -8.21 38.53
C MET A 801 -25.75 -9.45 38.66
N GLU A 802 -25.12 -9.62 39.82
CA GLU A 802 -24.43 -10.84 40.18
C GLU A 802 -25.25 -11.52 41.28
N GLY A 803 -25.77 -12.71 41.01
CA GLY A 803 -26.39 -13.46 42.07
C GLY A 803 -26.72 -14.91 41.78
N SER A 804 -26.56 -15.73 42.81
CA SER A 804 -26.92 -17.14 42.82
C SER A 804 -28.14 -17.36 43.70
N LEU A 805 -29.15 -18.02 43.13
CA LEU A 805 -30.25 -18.60 43.89
C LEU A 805 -29.91 -20.05 44.23
N MET A 806 -29.92 -20.39 45.52
CA MET A 806 -29.52 -21.69 46.04
C MET A 806 -30.48 -22.19 47.10
N LEU A 807 -30.64 -23.51 47.17
CA LEU A 807 -31.19 -24.21 48.31
C LEU A 807 -30.02 -24.69 49.16
N LYS A 808 -29.85 -24.08 50.33
CA LYS A 808 -28.86 -24.46 51.32
C LYS A 808 -29.48 -25.43 52.32
N VAL A 809 -28.88 -26.60 52.48
CA VAL A 809 -29.30 -27.63 53.45
C VAL A 809 -28.17 -27.82 54.45
N GLU A 810 -28.47 -27.61 55.72
CA GLU A 810 -27.55 -27.75 56.84
C GLU A 810 -27.97 -29.01 57.61
N SER A 811 -27.08 -30.00 57.73
CA SER A 811 -27.33 -31.23 58.49
C SER A 811 -26.40 -31.32 59.69
N ALA A 812 -26.98 -31.56 60.86
CA ALA A 812 -26.27 -31.74 62.12
C ALA A 812 -26.90 -32.91 62.88
N GLY A 813 -26.17 -34.01 63.06
CA GLY A 813 -26.69 -35.19 63.73
C GLY A 813 -25.85 -36.45 63.51
N GLU A 814 -26.28 -37.56 64.09
CA GLU A 814 -25.61 -38.86 63.97
C GLU A 814 -26.46 -39.86 63.18
N ILE A 815 -25.87 -40.51 62.17
CA ILE A 815 -26.54 -41.54 61.36
C ILE A 815 -26.02 -42.91 61.78
N PRO A 816 -26.86 -43.83 62.29
CA PRO A 816 -26.43 -45.19 62.55
C PRO A 816 -26.18 -45.96 61.23
N ILE A 817 -25.00 -46.59 61.14
CA ILE A 817 -24.59 -47.51 60.07
C ILE A 817 -24.98 -48.95 60.43
N PHE A 818 -24.80 -49.33 61.70
CA PHE A 818 -25.06 -50.68 62.20
C PHE A 818 -25.61 -50.58 63.64
N GLY A 819 -26.52 -51.48 64.01
CA GLY A 819 -26.96 -51.64 65.40
C GLY A 819 -28.01 -50.64 65.91
N GLY A 820 -29.02 -50.31 65.11
CA GLY A 820 -30.17 -49.54 65.58
C GLY A 820 -31.34 -49.64 64.62
N ASN A 821 -32.55 -49.77 65.18
CA ASN A 821 -33.81 -49.50 64.47
C ASN A 821 -33.82 -48.08 63.91
#